data_AF-A0A0D3CLJ7-F1
#
_entry.id   AF-A0A0D3CLJ7-F1
#
_cell.length_a   1.000
_cell.length_b   1.000
_cell.length_c   1.000
_cell.angle_alpha   90.00
_cell.angle_beta   90.00
_cell.angle_gamma   90.00
#
_symmetry.space_group_name_H-M   'P 1'
#
loop_
_entity.id
_entity.type
_entity.pdbx_description
1 polymer ?
#
loop_
_entity_poly.entity_id
_entity_poly.type
_entity_poly.pdbx_seq_one_letter_code
_entity_poly.pdbx_strand_id
1 'polypeptide(L)'
;MDPKARTVICIGDIHGHISKLNKLWVNLQSALIPSDFSSALVIFLGDYCDRGPETRKVIDFLISLPGKHPDQTHVFLAWNHDFAFAGFMGLLPRPLDGSEFKDTWKEFEESEEREGWYKGEGFEDMHVQGRRWAGKTRDQFDSAGVEFIGSVYDAGSTFESYNVPHGSSDLMKAVPESHKKFLTNMAWVHEEEDVCIETEEGLKQCKLIAVHAGLDKRKSVKDQLKLLRAKDTSISKLQQLNGRKDVWNMPQELDDKQTVVVSGHHGKLHVDGLRLIIDESGGYADKPLWLQSSFLLRRSSATPISFPTNIFISFSNFKCHLITQRAMAQNPRTVICVGDIHGYITKLTNLWLNLQSAIDPSQFTSALVVFLGDYCDRGPETRKVIDFLISLPEKHPEQTHVFLAGNHDFAFAAFLGLLPRPWDGSELKETWKEYEESEEREGWYKGEGFEEMHLQGRRWAGKIKAQFNSVKGMAYKGSIYDAGSTFESYGVPHGSSDLMKAVPESHKKFLTNMVWVHEEDDVCVETEEGLKHCKLIAVHAGLEKGDSVEEQLKLLRAKDTSISKVPYLSGRKNVWDIPQELDDKETVLVSGHHGKLHMDGLRLIIDEGGGYPEKPVAAIVLPSKKIIRDTDNVSS
;
A
#
# COMPACT_ATOMS: atom_id res chain seq x y z
N MET A 1 -4.81 -41.36 -6.34
CA MET A 1 -4.51 -40.05 -5.74
C MET A 1 -5.84 -39.42 -5.41
N ASP A 2 -6.08 -39.08 -4.16
CA ASP A 2 -7.33 -38.43 -3.74
C ASP A 2 -7.36 -37.01 -4.34
N PRO A 3 -8.47 -36.53 -4.95
CA PRO A 3 -8.50 -35.19 -5.54
C PRO A 3 -8.34 -34.15 -4.45
N LYS A 4 -7.30 -33.31 -4.58
CA LYS A 4 -7.05 -32.20 -3.67
C LYS A 4 -8.16 -31.16 -3.83
N ALA A 5 -8.69 -30.75 -2.70
CA ALA A 5 -9.51 -29.59 -2.49
C ALA A 5 -9.17 -28.33 -3.31
N ARG A 6 -10.14 -27.75 -4.02
CA ARG A 6 -9.98 -26.49 -4.78
C ARG A 6 -9.90 -25.30 -3.84
N THR A 7 -8.87 -24.46 -4.00
CA THR A 7 -8.73 -23.20 -3.26
C THR A 7 -9.77 -22.16 -3.69
N VAL A 8 -10.43 -21.54 -2.72
CA VAL A 8 -11.28 -20.35 -2.93
C VAL A 8 -10.55 -19.13 -2.34
N ILE A 9 -10.59 -18.00 -3.03
CA ILE A 9 -10.01 -16.73 -2.59
C ILE A 9 -11.11 -15.70 -2.64
N CYS A 10 -11.42 -15.05 -1.52
CA CYS A 10 -12.36 -13.95 -1.45
C CYS A 10 -11.59 -12.64 -1.21
N ILE A 11 -11.71 -11.67 -2.12
CA ILE A 11 -11.00 -10.39 -2.08
C ILE A 11 -12.04 -9.30 -1.80
N GLY A 12 -11.80 -8.52 -0.75
CA GLY A 12 -12.67 -7.42 -0.33
C GLY A 12 -12.55 -6.17 -1.19
N ASP A 13 -13.15 -5.10 -0.71
CA ASP A 13 -13.30 -3.81 -1.38
C ASP A 13 -11.93 -3.22 -1.77
N ILE A 14 -11.77 -2.75 -3.02
CA ILE A 14 -10.48 -2.30 -3.60
C ILE A 14 -10.40 -0.77 -3.71
N HIS A 15 -11.51 -0.12 -4.07
CA HIS A 15 -11.68 1.32 -4.13
C HIS A 15 -10.58 2.06 -4.89
N GLY A 16 -10.30 1.68 -6.13
CA GLY A 16 -9.30 2.38 -6.96
C GLY A 16 -7.85 2.28 -6.47
N HIS A 17 -7.51 1.49 -5.45
CA HIS A 17 -6.15 1.35 -4.91
C HIS A 17 -5.34 0.27 -5.62
N ILE A 18 -4.92 0.52 -6.87
CA ILE A 18 -4.17 -0.45 -7.69
C ILE A 18 -2.88 -0.95 -7.05
N SER A 19 -2.17 -0.11 -6.29
CA SER A 19 -0.93 -0.51 -5.61
C SER A 19 -1.20 -1.58 -4.55
N LYS A 20 -2.26 -1.41 -3.78
CA LYS A 20 -2.69 -2.36 -2.75
C LYS A 20 -3.19 -3.66 -3.38
N LEU A 21 -3.95 -3.59 -4.48
CA LEU A 21 -4.40 -4.78 -5.23
C LEU A 21 -3.23 -5.58 -5.80
N ASN A 22 -2.25 -4.92 -6.43
CA ASN A 22 -1.06 -5.59 -6.94
C ASN A 22 -0.27 -6.27 -5.81
N LYS A 23 -0.07 -5.58 -4.68
CA LYS A 23 0.63 -6.15 -3.51
C LYS A 23 -0.12 -7.37 -2.97
N LEU A 24 -1.44 -7.28 -2.81
CA LEU A 24 -2.27 -8.42 -2.38
C LEU A 24 -2.16 -9.60 -3.35
N TRP A 25 -2.21 -9.35 -4.67
CA TRP A 25 -2.11 -10.40 -5.67
C TRP A 25 -0.77 -11.14 -5.61
N VAL A 26 0.34 -10.41 -5.52
CA VAL A 26 1.69 -10.99 -5.36
C VAL A 26 1.81 -11.78 -4.07
N ASN A 27 1.23 -11.28 -2.98
CA ASN A 27 1.21 -11.99 -1.70
C ASN A 27 0.41 -13.29 -1.79
N LEU A 28 -0.74 -13.30 -2.47
CA LEU A 28 -1.53 -14.51 -2.69
C LEU A 28 -0.76 -15.55 -3.53
N GLN A 29 -0.05 -15.10 -4.56
CA GLN A 29 0.81 -15.97 -5.38
C GLN A 29 1.92 -16.61 -4.56
N SER A 30 2.51 -15.86 -3.62
CA SER A 30 3.57 -16.33 -2.73
C SER A 30 3.03 -17.24 -1.61
N ALA A 31 1.86 -16.93 -1.06
CA ALA A 31 1.28 -17.63 0.08
C ALA A 31 0.64 -18.98 -0.30
N LEU A 32 0.19 -19.13 -1.54
CA LEU A 32 -0.51 -20.31 -2.02
C LEU A 32 0.43 -21.22 -2.83
N ILE A 33 0.19 -22.54 -2.75
CA ILE A 33 0.90 -23.50 -3.58
C ILE A 33 0.59 -23.18 -5.06
N PRO A 34 1.58 -23.11 -5.97
CA PRO A 34 1.35 -22.69 -7.35
C PRO A 34 0.24 -23.46 -8.09
N SER A 35 0.12 -24.77 -7.84
CA SER A 35 -0.97 -25.61 -8.40
C SER A 35 -2.36 -25.25 -7.86
N ASP A 36 -2.42 -24.82 -6.60
CA ASP A 36 -3.65 -24.47 -5.91
C ASP A 36 -4.08 -23.06 -6.30
N PHE A 37 -3.11 -22.14 -6.45
CA PHE A 37 -3.34 -20.80 -6.94
C PHE A 37 -3.81 -20.81 -8.40
N SER A 38 -3.14 -21.54 -9.28
CA SER A 38 -3.46 -21.59 -10.71
C SER A 38 -4.86 -22.13 -11.02
N SER A 39 -5.43 -22.97 -10.14
CA SER A 39 -6.78 -23.54 -10.30
C SER A 39 -7.84 -22.92 -9.38
N ALA A 40 -7.50 -21.85 -8.66
CA ALA A 40 -8.35 -21.25 -7.64
C ALA A 40 -9.68 -20.70 -8.21
N LEU A 41 -10.71 -20.70 -7.37
CA LEU A 41 -11.89 -19.85 -7.53
C LEU A 41 -11.60 -18.51 -6.84
N VAL A 42 -11.57 -17.42 -7.59
CA VAL A 42 -11.26 -16.08 -7.08
C VAL A 42 -12.53 -15.23 -7.16
N ILE A 43 -13.05 -14.85 -6.00
CA ILE A 43 -14.27 -14.06 -5.85
C ILE A 43 -13.87 -12.66 -5.37
N PHE A 44 -14.02 -11.68 -6.24
CA PHE A 44 -13.94 -10.27 -5.90
C PHE A 44 -15.29 -9.81 -5.37
N LEU A 45 -15.29 -9.30 -4.14
CA LEU A 45 -16.51 -9.02 -3.39
C LEU A 45 -17.19 -7.72 -3.84
N GLY A 46 -16.47 -6.81 -4.50
CA GLY A 46 -17.00 -5.58 -5.09
C GLY A 46 -16.01 -4.42 -4.93
N ASP A 47 -16.44 -3.23 -5.31
CA ASP A 47 -15.73 -1.95 -5.12
C ASP A 47 -14.42 -1.85 -5.77
N TYR A 48 -14.52 -1.77 -7.07
CA TYR A 48 -13.38 -1.53 -7.91
C TYR A 48 -13.14 -0.02 -8.03
N CYS A 49 -14.18 0.79 -7.85
CA CYS A 49 -14.17 2.24 -8.06
C CYS A 49 -14.28 3.09 -6.78
N ASP A 50 -14.00 4.38 -6.98
CA ASP A 50 -14.15 5.50 -6.04
C ASP A 50 -13.18 5.48 -4.85
N ARG A 51 -13.08 6.61 -4.16
CA ARG A 51 -12.10 6.93 -3.10
C ARG A 51 -10.66 6.93 -3.57
N GLY A 52 -10.11 5.79 -3.96
CA GLY A 52 -8.73 5.69 -4.43
C GLY A 52 -8.54 6.27 -5.84
N PRO A 53 -7.28 6.59 -6.21
CA PRO A 53 -6.99 7.43 -7.38
C PRO A 53 -7.01 6.69 -8.73
N GLU A 54 -7.03 5.36 -8.76
CA GLU A 54 -6.63 4.58 -9.95
C GLU A 54 -7.68 3.54 -10.37
N THR A 55 -8.97 3.88 -10.27
CA THR A 55 -10.11 3.02 -10.71
C THR A 55 -9.89 2.42 -12.10
N ARG A 56 -9.45 3.22 -13.07
CA ARG A 56 -9.14 2.74 -14.42
C ARG A 56 -8.16 1.57 -14.41
N LYS A 57 -7.03 1.70 -13.70
CA LYS A 57 -5.99 0.66 -13.63
C LYS A 57 -6.45 -0.57 -12.85
N VAL A 58 -7.31 -0.40 -11.84
CA VAL A 58 -7.95 -1.52 -11.13
C VAL A 58 -8.79 -2.35 -12.11
N ILE A 59 -9.66 -1.72 -12.90
CA ILE A 59 -10.48 -2.45 -13.86
C ILE A 59 -9.62 -3.07 -14.98
N ASP A 60 -8.59 -2.39 -15.47
CA ASP A 60 -7.60 -2.95 -16.41
C ASP A 60 -6.97 -4.24 -15.85
N PHE A 61 -6.58 -4.21 -14.57
CA PHE A 61 -6.00 -5.37 -13.88
C PHE A 61 -6.99 -6.54 -13.83
N LEU A 62 -8.23 -6.30 -13.39
CA LEU A 62 -9.27 -7.33 -13.25
C LEU A 62 -9.62 -7.97 -14.61
N ILE A 63 -9.72 -7.16 -15.67
CA ILE A 63 -9.94 -7.64 -17.04
C ILE A 63 -8.78 -8.51 -17.54
N SER A 64 -7.55 -8.25 -17.09
CA SER A 64 -6.38 -9.03 -17.49
C SER A 64 -6.30 -10.41 -16.84
N LEU A 65 -7.00 -10.65 -15.73
CA LEU A 65 -6.87 -11.87 -14.92
C LEU A 65 -7.22 -13.16 -15.67
N PRO A 66 -8.36 -13.25 -16.40
CA PRO A 66 -8.68 -14.46 -17.16
C PRO A 66 -7.64 -14.80 -18.23
N GLY A 67 -6.97 -13.80 -18.81
CA GLY A 67 -5.90 -14.00 -19.79
C GLY A 67 -4.58 -14.42 -19.15
N LYS A 68 -4.26 -13.90 -17.94
CA LYS A 68 -3.05 -14.23 -17.20
C LYS A 68 -3.12 -15.58 -16.47
N HIS A 69 -4.32 -15.95 -16.02
CA HIS A 69 -4.58 -17.16 -15.23
C HIS A 69 -5.78 -17.92 -15.81
N PRO A 70 -5.61 -18.58 -16.97
CA PRO A 70 -6.72 -19.19 -17.71
C PRO A 70 -7.38 -20.37 -16.98
N ASP A 71 -6.68 -21.00 -16.03
CA ASP A 71 -7.20 -22.13 -15.26
C ASP A 71 -7.92 -21.70 -13.96
N GLN A 72 -7.89 -20.41 -13.63
CA GLN A 72 -8.67 -19.84 -12.53
C GLN A 72 -10.12 -19.60 -12.96
N THR A 73 -11.04 -19.59 -12.00
CA THR A 73 -12.38 -19.03 -12.21
C THR A 73 -12.46 -17.70 -11.48
N HIS A 74 -12.71 -16.62 -12.22
CA HIS A 74 -12.89 -15.29 -11.64
C HIS A 74 -14.37 -14.92 -11.56
N VAL A 75 -14.80 -14.51 -10.38
CA VAL A 75 -16.13 -13.99 -10.10
C VAL A 75 -15.96 -12.54 -9.65
N PHE A 76 -16.66 -11.63 -10.31
CA PHE A 76 -16.67 -10.21 -9.97
C PHE A 76 -18.07 -9.83 -9.51
N LEU A 77 -18.23 -9.57 -8.22
CA LEU A 77 -19.50 -9.08 -7.70
C LEU A 77 -19.64 -7.57 -7.96
N ALA A 78 -20.86 -7.11 -8.15
CA ALA A 78 -21.19 -5.69 -8.18
C ALA A 78 -21.47 -5.20 -6.76
N TRP A 79 -20.92 -4.05 -6.37
CA TRP A 79 -21.33 -3.34 -5.15
C TRP A 79 -22.25 -2.15 -5.42
N ASN A 80 -22.58 -1.35 -4.39
CA ASN A 80 -23.26 -0.08 -4.52
C ASN A 80 -22.44 0.99 -5.23
N HIS A 81 -21.11 1.03 -5.12
CA HIS A 81 -20.32 2.00 -5.91
C HIS A 81 -20.27 1.58 -7.38
N ASP A 82 -19.94 0.32 -7.68
CA ASP A 82 -19.88 -0.15 -9.07
C ASP A 82 -21.28 -0.17 -9.75
N PHE A 83 -22.35 -0.48 -9.00
CA PHE A 83 -23.73 -0.37 -9.47
C PHE A 83 -24.10 1.08 -9.78
N ALA A 84 -23.71 2.02 -8.94
CA ALA A 84 -23.99 3.43 -9.17
C ALA A 84 -23.19 3.97 -10.35
N PHE A 85 -21.92 3.55 -10.50
CA PHE A 85 -21.11 3.84 -11.68
C PHE A 85 -21.74 3.25 -12.95
N ALA A 86 -22.16 1.98 -12.94
CA ALA A 86 -22.88 1.36 -14.06
C ALA A 86 -24.21 2.09 -14.36
N GLY A 87 -24.91 2.58 -13.34
CA GLY A 87 -26.11 3.38 -13.45
C GLY A 87 -25.86 4.72 -14.15
N PHE A 88 -24.80 5.42 -13.78
CA PHE A 88 -24.38 6.65 -14.46
C PHE A 88 -23.99 6.38 -15.92
N MET A 89 -23.35 5.25 -16.19
CA MET A 89 -22.95 4.83 -17.55
C MET A 89 -24.12 4.33 -18.41
N GLY A 90 -25.34 4.23 -17.87
CA GLY A 90 -26.52 3.71 -18.58
C GLY A 90 -26.43 2.21 -18.90
N LEU A 91 -25.67 1.44 -18.11
CA LEU A 91 -25.41 0.02 -18.34
C LEU A 91 -26.36 -0.92 -17.58
N LEU A 92 -27.19 -0.37 -16.69
CA LEU A 92 -28.14 -1.15 -15.91
C LEU A 92 -29.30 -1.65 -16.80
N PRO A 93 -29.76 -2.90 -16.63
CA PRO A 93 -30.94 -3.39 -17.35
C PRO A 93 -32.18 -2.61 -16.91
N ARG A 94 -33.18 -2.52 -17.80
CA ARG A 94 -34.47 -1.91 -17.47
C ARG A 94 -35.18 -2.68 -16.35
N PRO A 95 -35.95 -1.99 -15.49
CA PRO A 95 -36.72 -2.63 -14.44
C PRO A 95 -37.64 -3.73 -15.00
N LEU A 96 -37.61 -4.91 -14.38
CA LEU A 96 -38.33 -6.09 -14.86
C LEU A 96 -39.85 -6.00 -14.65
N ASP A 97 -40.29 -5.13 -13.75
CA ASP A 97 -41.69 -4.86 -13.44
C ASP A 97 -42.34 -3.83 -14.40
N GLY A 98 -41.56 -3.28 -15.33
CA GLY A 98 -42.01 -2.27 -16.31
C GLY A 98 -42.00 -0.84 -15.77
N SER A 99 -41.50 -0.60 -14.57
CA SER A 99 -41.27 0.75 -14.04
C SER A 99 -40.13 1.47 -14.79
N GLU A 100 -40.08 2.79 -14.63
CA GLU A 100 -39.01 3.62 -15.18
C GLU A 100 -37.96 3.94 -14.11
N PHE A 101 -36.71 4.20 -14.50
CA PHE A 101 -35.67 4.54 -13.53
C PHE A 101 -35.99 5.79 -12.69
N LYS A 102 -36.78 6.72 -13.23
CA LYS A 102 -37.24 7.90 -12.48
C LYS A 102 -38.12 7.56 -11.27
N ASP A 103 -38.77 6.40 -11.29
CA ASP A 103 -39.61 5.96 -10.17
C ASP A 103 -38.75 5.64 -8.92
N THR A 104 -37.48 5.28 -9.13
CA THR A 104 -36.50 5.05 -8.05
C THR A 104 -36.08 6.33 -7.31
N TRP A 105 -36.37 7.51 -7.87
CA TRP A 105 -35.93 8.78 -7.31
C TRP A 105 -36.74 9.18 -6.07
N LYS A 106 -38.02 8.81 -6.06
CA LYS A 106 -39.01 9.26 -5.07
C LYS A 106 -38.61 8.94 -3.62
N GLU A 107 -37.94 7.81 -3.39
CA GLU A 107 -37.49 7.42 -2.06
C GLU A 107 -36.40 8.35 -1.49
N PHE A 108 -35.64 9.03 -2.36
CA PHE A 108 -34.52 9.87 -1.99
C PHE A 108 -34.71 11.35 -2.37
N GLU A 109 -35.91 11.75 -2.82
CA GLU A 109 -36.16 13.10 -3.37
C GLU A 109 -35.73 14.23 -2.41
N GLU A 110 -35.91 14.04 -1.10
CA GLU A 110 -35.50 14.99 -0.06
C GLU A 110 -33.97 15.19 0.01
N SER A 111 -33.15 14.25 -0.47
CA SER A 111 -31.69 14.37 -0.49
C SER A 111 -31.14 15.02 -1.77
N GLU A 112 -31.97 15.26 -2.79
CA GLU A 112 -31.52 15.76 -4.10
C GLU A 112 -30.75 17.08 -4.00
N GLU A 113 -31.25 18.03 -3.20
CA GLU A 113 -30.61 19.32 -3.06
C GLU A 113 -29.28 19.23 -2.29
N ARG A 114 -29.25 18.45 -1.21
CA ARG A 114 -28.06 18.29 -0.36
C ARG A 114 -26.95 17.54 -1.10
N GLU A 115 -27.30 16.44 -1.75
CA GLU A 115 -26.35 15.57 -2.47
C GLU A 115 -26.03 16.10 -3.88
N GLY A 116 -26.78 17.12 -4.34
CA GLY A 116 -26.56 17.80 -5.61
C GLY A 116 -26.59 16.86 -6.81
N TRP A 117 -27.65 16.05 -6.93
CA TRP A 117 -27.72 14.98 -7.93
C TRP A 117 -27.40 15.45 -9.34
N TYR A 118 -26.84 14.54 -10.14
CA TYR A 118 -26.55 14.79 -11.54
C TYR A 118 -27.83 15.16 -12.32
N LYS A 119 -27.71 16.23 -13.11
CA LYS A 119 -28.76 16.81 -13.98
C LYS A 119 -28.23 17.10 -15.40
N GLY A 120 -27.09 16.49 -15.76
CA GLY A 120 -26.51 16.63 -17.10
C GLY A 120 -27.15 15.67 -18.10
N GLU A 121 -26.54 15.50 -19.26
CA GLU A 121 -27.05 14.64 -20.33
C GLU A 121 -27.40 13.22 -19.85
N GLY A 122 -28.62 12.76 -20.20
CA GLY A 122 -29.11 11.41 -19.92
C GLY A 122 -29.66 11.18 -18.52
N PHE A 123 -29.73 12.21 -17.66
CA PHE A 123 -30.19 12.05 -16.28
C PHE A 123 -31.65 11.60 -16.17
N GLU A 124 -32.50 11.93 -17.15
CA GLU A 124 -33.92 11.61 -17.19
C GLU A 124 -34.18 10.10 -17.20
N ASP A 125 -33.18 9.35 -17.69
CA ASP A 125 -33.22 7.91 -17.88
C ASP A 125 -32.16 7.20 -17.02
N MET A 126 -31.87 7.75 -15.84
CA MET A 126 -30.81 7.27 -14.96
C MET A 126 -31.37 6.79 -13.61
N HIS A 127 -30.91 5.63 -13.15
CA HIS A 127 -31.25 5.12 -11.83
C HIS A 127 -30.79 6.10 -10.72
N VAL A 128 -31.54 6.21 -9.62
CA VAL A 128 -31.25 7.19 -8.55
C VAL A 128 -29.81 7.13 -8.07
N GLN A 129 -29.23 5.94 -7.95
CA GLN A 129 -27.84 5.78 -7.49
C GLN A 129 -26.83 6.34 -8.50
N GLY A 130 -27.06 6.22 -9.81
CA GLY A 130 -26.21 6.86 -10.81
C GLY A 130 -26.24 8.39 -10.72
N ARG A 131 -27.43 8.95 -10.45
CA ARG A 131 -27.59 10.39 -10.23
C ARG A 131 -26.89 10.87 -8.96
N ARG A 132 -26.95 10.10 -7.88
CA ARG A 132 -26.25 10.38 -6.60
C ARG A 132 -24.73 10.25 -6.75
N TRP A 133 -24.26 9.26 -7.50
CA TRP A 133 -22.84 8.99 -7.71
C TRP A 133 -22.12 10.08 -8.50
N ALA A 134 -22.72 10.60 -9.57
CA ALA A 134 -22.17 11.75 -10.31
C ALA A 134 -22.62 13.12 -9.75
N GLY A 135 -23.29 13.13 -8.60
CA GLY A 135 -23.75 14.35 -7.95
C GLY A 135 -22.61 15.23 -7.43
N LYS A 136 -22.90 16.49 -7.15
CA LYS A 136 -21.98 17.44 -6.53
C LYS A 136 -22.49 17.75 -5.12
N THR A 137 -22.02 16.97 -4.16
CA THR A 137 -22.52 17.06 -2.79
C THR A 137 -22.18 18.43 -2.18
N ARG A 138 -23.11 18.99 -1.41
CA ARG A 138 -22.88 20.18 -0.58
C ARG A 138 -22.28 19.84 0.77
N ASP A 139 -22.36 18.57 1.16
CA ASP A 139 -21.74 18.06 2.39
C ASP A 139 -20.22 18.06 2.20
N GLN A 140 -19.49 18.72 3.09
CA GLN A 140 -18.02 18.73 3.04
C GLN A 140 -17.44 17.39 3.50
N PHE A 141 -17.99 16.81 4.57
CA PHE A 141 -17.44 15.62 5.21
C PHE A 141 -18.46 14.50 5.27
N ASP A 142 -17.97 13.27 5.19
CA ASP A 142 -18.74 12.07 5.43
C ASP A 142 -18.99 11.83 6.94
N SER A 143 -19.68 10.74 7.28
CA SER A 143 -19.96 10.39 8.68
C SER A 143 -18.72 10.01 9.49
N ALA A 144 -17.58 9.76 8.84
CA ALA A 144 -16.29 9.48 9.46
C ALA A 144 -15.39 10.73 9.57
N GLY A 145 -15.85 11.90 9.10
CA GLY A 145 -15.10 13.14 9.13
C GLY A 145 -14.10 13.29 7.98
N VAL A 146 -14.22 12.49 6.92
CA VAL A 146 -13.39 12.55 5.72
C VAL A 146 -14.06 13.39 4.66
N GLU A 147 -13.30 14.26 4.00
CA GLU A 147 -13.85 15.13 2.96
C GLU A 147 -14.34 14.32 1.75
N PHE A 148 -15.55 14.60 1.28
CA PHE A 148 -16.10 13.90 0.12
C PHE A 148 -15.33 14.25 -1.15
N ILE A 149 -14.99 13.23 -1.94
CA ILE A 149 -14.36 13.43 -3.24
C ILE A 149 -15.45 13.63 -4.30
N GLY A 150 -15.98 14.84 -4.38
CA GLY A 150 -16.93 15.28 -5.41
C GLY A 150 -18.40 14.89 -5.16
N SER A 151 -18.69 13.65 -4.77
CA SER A 151 -20.05 13.16 -4.51
C SER A 151 -20.14 12.38 -3.20
N VAL A 152 -21.36 12.03 -2.79
CA VAL A 152 -21.59 11.16 -1.61
C VAL A 152 -21.07 9.73 -1.77
N TYR A 153 -20.53 9.40 -2.96
CA TYR A 153 -19.86 8.15 -3.29
C TYR A 153 -18.34 8.30 -3.45
N ASP A 154 -17.77 9.49 -3.21
CA ASP A 154 -16.35 9.77 -3.48
C ASP A 154 -15.94 9.51 -4.94
N ALA A 155 -16.87 9.74 -5.87
CA ALA A 155 -16.71 9.37 -7.27
C ALA A 155 -15.70 10.24 -8.04
N GLY A 156 -15.33 11.41 -7.52
CA GLY A 156 -14.47 12.35 -8.23
C GLY A 156 -13.13 11.73 -8.66
N SER A 157 -12.54 10.86 -7.83
CA SER A 157 -11.31 10.14 -8.18
C SER A 157 -11.51 9.14 -9.33
N THR A 158 -12.70 8.53 -9.45
CA THR A 158 -13.04 7.69 -10.59
C THR A 158 -13.07 8.50 -11.87
N PHE A 159 -13.74 9.67 -11.90
CA PHE A 159 -13.73 10.57 -13.06
C PHE A 159 -12.30 10.96 -13.45
N GLU A 160 -11.49 11.38 -12.47
CA GLU A 160 -10.10 11.77 -12.69
C GLU A 160 -9.24 10.62 -13.23
N SER A 161 -9.45 9.39 -12.78
CA SER A 161 -8.72 8.22 -13.28
C SER A 161 -8.97 7.92 -14.78
N TYR A 162 -10.08 8.42 -15.34
CA TYR A 162 -10.38 8.39 -16.78
C TYR A 162 -10.07 9.72 -17.49
N ASN A 163 -9.35 10.64 -16.84
CA ASN A 163 -8.96 11.96 -17.34
C ASN A 163 -10.14 12.85 -17.72
N VAL A 164 -11.22 12.81 -16.93
CA VAL A 164 -12.36 13.71 -17.10
C VAL A 164 -12.72 14.40 -15.78
N PRO A 165 -13.23 15.65 -15.81
CA PRO A 165 -13.67 16.32 -14.58
C PRO A 165 -14.85 15.60 -13.92
N HIS A 166 -14.94 15.68 -12.60
CA HIS A 166 -16.06 15.14 -11.82
C HIS A 166 -17.42 15.66 -12.31
N GLY A 167 -18.37 14.72 -12.49
CA GLY A 167 -19.73 14.99 -12.94
C GLY A 167 -19.85 15.35 -14.43
N SER A 168 -18.81 15.11 -15.25
CA SER A 168 -18.86 15.32 -16.70
C SER A 168 -19.52 14.14 -17.42
N SER A 169 -20.44 14.42 -18.36
CA SER A 169 -20.99 13.38 -19.26
C SER A 169 -19.94 12.76 -20.18
N ASP A 170 -18.80 13.43 -20.39
CA ASP A 170 -17.71 12.90 -21.21
C ASP A 170 -17.07 11.62 -20.63
N LEU A 171 -17.30 11.32 -19.35
CA LEU A 171 -16.92 10.02 -18.77
C LEU A 171 -17.55 8.86 -19.56
N MET A 172 -18.79 9.02 -20.06
CA MET A 172 -19.47 8.00 -20.86
C MET A 172 -18.70 7.63 -22.15
N LYS A 173 -17.91 8.58 -22.67
CA LYS A 173 -17.03 8.39 -23.83
C LYS A 173 -15.62 7.95 -23.43
N ALA A 174 -15.12 8.44 -22.30
CA ALA A 174 -13.76 8.17 -21.82
C ALA A 174 -13.58 6.73 -21.31
N VAL A 175 -14.62 6.12 -20.74
CA VAL A 175 -14.59 4.73 -20.25
C VAL A 175 -14.54 3.76 -21.44
N PRO A 176 -13.50 2.90 -21.55
CA PRO A 176 -13.36 1.95 -22.65
C PRO A 176 -14.50 0.92 -22.71
N GLU A 177 -14.79 0.41 -23.91
CA GLU A 177 -15.84 -0.60 -24.11
C GLU A 177 -15.59 -1.89 -23.32
N SER A 178 -14.32 -2.27 -23.14
CA SER A 178 -13.93 -3.39 -22.29
C SER A 178 -14.36 -3.20 -20.83
N HIS A 179 -14.31 -1.96 -20.32
CA HIS A 179 -14.70 -1.62 -18.95
C HIS A 179 -16.23 -1.59 -18.82
N LYS A 180 -16.93 -1.05 -19.83
CA LYS A 180 -18.40 -1.12 -19.88
C LYS A 180 -18.90 -2.56 -19.86
N LYS A 181 -18.25 -3.44 -20.64
CA LYS A 181 -18.52 -4.87 -20.65
C LYS A 181 -18.23 -5.52 -19.30
N PHE A 182 -17.12 -5.16 -18.65
CA PHE A 182 -16.81 -5.62 -17.30
C PHE A 182 -17.93 -5.26 -16.30
N LEU A 183 -18.33 -3.98 -16.26
CA LEU A 183 -19.39 -3.49 -15.36
C LEU A 183 -20.73 -4.20 -15.62
N THR A 184 -21.08 -4.41 -16.89
CA THR A 184 -22.32 -5.11 -17.30
C THR A 184 -22.35 -6.56 -16.81
N ASN A 185 -21.18 -7.21 -16.79
CA ASN A 185 -21.05 -8.64 -16.48
C ASN A 185 -20.98 -8.96 -14.99
N MET A 186 -20.77 -7.97 -14.12
CA MET A 186 -20.67 -8.21 -12.67
C MET A 186 -21.93 -8.88 -12.12
N ALA A 187 -21.77 -9.88 -11.25
CA ALA A 187 -22.88 -10.58 -10.62
C ALA A 187 -23.32 -9.87 -9.34
N TRP A 188 -24.61 -9.86 -8.99
CA TRP A 188 -25.06 -9.30 -7.69
C TRP A 188 -24.99 -10.33 -6.56
N VAL A 189 -24.89 -11.61 -6.92
CA VAL A 189 -24.68 -12.72 -6.02
C VAL A 189 -23.95 -13.82 -6.77
N HIS A 190 -23.10 -14.56 -6.07
CA HIS A 190 -22.51 -15.80 -6.56
C HIS A 190 -22.80 -16.92 -5.56
N GLU A 191 -23.10 -18.10 -6.09
CA GLU A 191 -23.45 -19.27 -5.31
C GLU A 191 -22.59 -20.44 -5.77
N GLU A 192 -21.95 -21.10 -4.82
CA GLU A 192 -21.13 -22.28 -5.05
C GLU A 192 -21.66 -23.42 -4.16
N GLU A 193 -21.91 -24.59 -4.74
CA GLU A 193 -22.57 -25.69 -4.03
C GLU A 193 -21.62 -26.46 -3.09
N ASP A 194 -20.31 -26.42 -3.34
CA ASP A 194 -19.34 -27.25 -2.64
C ASP A 194 -18.00 -26.53 -2.44
N VAL A 195 -17.85 -25.95 -1.25
CA VAL A 195 -16.62 -25.39 -0.70
C VAL A 195 -16.36 -26.02 0.68
N CYS A 196 -15.12 -26.09 1.15
CA CYS A 196 -14.81 -26.64 2.46
C CYS A 196 -14.22 -25.58 3.34
N ILE A 197 -14.73 -25.38 4.53
CA ILE A 197 -14.12 -24.46 5.50
C ILE A 197 -13.52 -25.26 6.64
N GLU A 198 -12.36 -24.84 7.13
CA GLU A 198 -11.88 -25.34 8.42
C GLU A 198 -12.72 -24.74 9.54
N THR A 199 -13.23 -25.60 10.40
CA THR A 199 -13.99 -25.25 11.61
C THR A 199 -13.30 -25.84 12.84
N GLU A 200 -13.74 -25.47 14.03
CA GLU A 200 -13.28 -26.11 15.28
C GLU A 200 -13.50 -27.64 15.28
N GLU A 201 -14.49 -28.12 14.53
CA GLU A 201 -14.83 -29.54 14.38
C GLU A 201 -13.99 -30.23 13.28
N GLY A 202 -13.11 -29.48 12.60
CA GLY A 202 -12.32 -29.93 11.46
C GLY A 202 -12.83 -29.38 10.11
N LEU A 203 -12.34 -29.98 9.03
CA LEU A 203 -12.69 -29.56 7.67
C LEU A 203 -14.14 -29.93 7.34
N LYS A 204 -14.96 -28.94 6.97
CA LYS A 204 -16.40 -29.08 6.73
C LYS A 204 -16.77 -28.66 5.33
N GLN A 205 -17.57 -29.45 4.62
CA GLN A 205 -18.19 -29.05 3.36
C GLN A 205 -19.42 -28.16 3.60
N CYS A 206 -19.49 -27.08 2.85
CA CYS A 206 -20.51 -26.06 2.92
C CYS A 206 -20.88 -25.58 1.51
N LYS A 207 -22.08 -25.01 1.39
CA LYS A 207 -22.42 -24.11 0.31
C LYS A 207 -21.78 -22.75 0.54
N LEU A 208 -21.61 -21.94 -0.49
CA LEU A 208 -21.14 -20.57 -0.37
C LEU A 208 -22.11 -19.63 -1.09
N ILE A 209 -22.47 -18.54 -0.42
CA ILE A 209 -23.16 -17.40 -0.99
C ILE A 209 -22.25 -16.20 -0.81
N ALA A 210 -21.76 -15.67 -1.93
CA ALA A 210 -21.05 -14.40 -1.96
C ALA A 210 -22.01 -13.31 -2.40
N VAL A 211 -22.24 -12.34 -1.52
CA VAL A 211 -23.09 -11.17 -1.78
C VAL A 211 -22.45 -10.00 -1.06
N HIS A 212 -22.41 -8.85 -1.74
CA HIS A 212 -21.52 -7.80 -1.30
C HIS A 212 -21.76 -7.38 0.16
N ALA A 213 -22.95 -6.91 0.56
CA ALA A 213 -23.16 -6.44 1.93
C ALA A 213 -23.71 -7.56 2.85
N GLY A 214 -24.58 -8.40 2.32
CA GLY A 214 -25.19 -9.51 3.06
C GLY A 214 -26.63 -9.77 2.65
N LEU A 215 -27.36 -10.50 3.48
CA LEU A 215 -28.77 -10.83 3.27
C LEU A 215 -29.61 -10.29 4.45
N ASP A 216 -30.76 -9.69 4.16
CA ASP A 216 -31.67 -9.16 5.18
C ASP A 216 -32.29 -10.33 5.96
N LYS A 217 -32.06 -10.34 7.27
CA LYS A 217 -32.56 -11.38 8.18
C LYS A 217 -34.09 -11.47 8.30
N ARG A 218 -34.83 -10.45 7.84
CA ARG A 218 -36.30 -10.36 7.96
C ARG A 218 -37.03 -10.85 6.72
N LYS A 219 -36.31 -11.16 5.63
CA LYS A 219 -36.88 -11.56 4.34
C LYS A 219 -36.45 -12.97 3.99
N SER A 220 -37.25 -13.67 3.20
CA SER A 220 -36.88 -15.01 2.73
C SER A 220 -35.59 -14.96 1.92
N VAL A 221 -34.65 -15.87 2.19
CA VAL A 221 -33.38 -15.94 1.46
C VAL A 221 -33.64 -16.28 0.00
N LYS A 222 -34.58 -17.17 -0.28
CA LYS A 222 -34.96 -17.56 -1.64
C LYS A 222 -35.41 -16.37 -2.49
N ASP A 223 -36.24 -15.50 -1.92
CA ASP A 223 -36.77 -14.33 -2.63
C ASP A 223 -35.68 -13.28 -2.84
N GLN A 224 -34.81 -13.07 -1.84
CA GLN A 224 -33.65 -12.19 -1.98
C GLN A 224 -32.72 -12.66 -3.10
N LEU A 225 -32.34 -13.94 -3.11
CA LEU A 225 -31.47 -14.52 -4.14
C LEU A 225 -32.13 -14.45 -5.54
N LYS A 226 -33.46 -14.63 -5.63
CA LYS A 226 -34.19 -14.47 -6.91
C LYS A 226 -34.02 -13.06 -7.48
N LEU A 227 -34.16 -12.02 -6.65
CA LEU A 227 -34.00 -10.62 -7.05
C LEU A 227 -32.56 -10.32 -7.47
N LEU A 228 -31.58 -10.83 -6.73
CA LEU A 228 -30.16 -10.64 -7.02
C LEU A 228 -29.76 -11.29 -8.35
N ARG A 229 -30.16 -12.55 -8.58
CA ARG A 229 -29.91 -13.25 -9.85
C ARG A 229 -30.54 -12.54 -11.04
N ALA A 230 -31.72 -11.95 -10.84
CA ALA A 230 -32.44 -11.22 -11.87
C ALA A 230 -31.90 -9.80 -12.14
N LYS A 231 -31.01 -9.29 -11.27
CA LYS A 231 -30.51 -7.90 -11.29
C LYS A 231 -31.67 -6.89 -11.33
N ASP A 232 -32.60 -7.00 -10.39
CA ASP A 232 -33.78 -6.13 -10.35
C ASP A 232 -33.43 -4.67 -10.03
N THR A 233 -33.57 -3.80 -11.04
CA THR A 233 -33.23 -2.37 -10.98
C THR A 233 -34.43 -1.46 -10.69
N SER A 234 -35.60 -2.03 -10.35
CA SER A 234 -36.76 -1.27 -9.85
C SER A 234 -36.53 -0.74 -8.42
N ILE A 235 -35.56 -1.31 -7.70
CA ILE A 235 -35.33 -1.05 -6.28
C ILE A 235 -34.37 0.14 -6.11
N SER A 236 -34.88 1.23 -5.54
CA SER A 236 -34.09 2.46 -5.32
C SER A 236 -32.80 2.21 -4.53
N LYS A 237 -32.87 1.46 -3.42
CA LYS A 237 -31.72 1.09 -2.59
C LYS A 237 -31.79 -0.37 -2.15
N LEU A 238 -31.02 -1.20 -2.83
CA LEU A 238 -30.92 -2.62 -2.54
C LEU A 238 -30.06 -2.87 -1.29
N GLN A 239 -30.67 -3.39 -0.22
CA GLN A 239 -29.98 -3.61 1.07
C GLN A 239 -28.88 -4.66 0.98
N GLN A 240 -28.98 -5.62 0.06
CA GLN A 240 -27.97 -6.65 -0.15
C GLN A 240 -26.65 -6.08 -0.69
N LEU A 241 -26.68 -4.85 -1.23
CA LEU A 241 -25.50 -4.10 -1.64
C LEU A 241 -25.19 -2.93 -0.67
N ASN A 242 -26.20 -2.33 -0.02
CA ASN A 242 -26.03 -1.08 0.73
C ASN A 242 -26.23 -1.20 2.26
N GLY A 243 -26.81 -2.31 2.72
CA GLY A 243 -27.28 -2.48 4.09
C GLY A 243 -26.15 -2.50 5.10
N ARG A 244 -26.44 -2.21 6.37
CA ARG A 244 -25.44 -2.23 7.44
C ARG A 244 -25.84 -3.28 8.48
N LYS A 245 -26.44 -2.85 9.59
CA LYS A 245 -26.85 -3.74 10.70
C LYS A 245 -27.90 -4.78 10.30
N ASP A 246 -28.71 -4.49 9.29
CA ASP A 246 -29.79 -5.33 8.79
C ASP A 246 -29.29 -6.53 7.97
N VAL A 247 -28.08 -6.45 7.41
CA VAL A 247 -27.45 -7.49 6.59
C VAL A 247 -26.12 -8.02 7.17
N TRP A 248 -25.73 -7.54 8.36
CA TRP A 248 -24.51 -7.96 9.06
C TRP A 248 -24.59 -9.44 9.48
N ASN A 249 -25.65 -9.80 10.20
CA ASN A 249 -25.84 -11.16 10.71
C ASN A 249 -26.30 -12.14 9.61
N MET A 250 -26.01 -13.42 9.80
CA MET A 250 -26.57 -14.48 8.98
C MET A 250 -28.11 -14.54 9.13
N PRO A 251 -28.88 -14.67 8.03
CA PRO A 251 -30.32 -14.94 8.12
C PRO A 251 -30.60 -16.25 8.84
N GLN A 252 -31.71 -16.33 9.57
CA GLN A 252 -32.09 -17.53 10.32
C GLN A 252 -32.22 -18.79 9.43
N GLU A 253 -32.63 -18.62 8.16
CA GLU A 253 -32.72 -19.71 7.18
C GLU A 253 -31.35 -20.33 6.82
N LEU A 254 -30.24 -19.62 7.05
CA LEU A 254 -28.88 -20.06 6.73
C LEU A 254 -28.02 -20.36 7.96
N ASP A 255 -28.54 -20.18 9.17
CA ASP A 255 -27.86 -20.52 10.42
C ASP A 255 -27.88 -22.03 10.72
N ASP A 256 -27.87 -22.84 9.66
CA ASP A 256 -27.86 -24.30 9.68
C ASP A 256 -26.44 -24.88 9.79
N LYS A 257 -25.44 -24.01 9.89
CA LYS A 257 -24.01 -24.32 9.81
C LYS A 257 -23.61 -25.05 8.53
N GLN A 258 -24.36 -24.97 7.44
CA GLN A 258 -24.03 -25.58 6.14
C GLN A 258 -23.72 -24.56 5.05
N THR A 259 -23.96 -23.27 5.28
CA THR A 259 -23.77 -22.24 4.27
C THR A 259 -22.81 -21.14 4.75
N VAL A 260 -21.71 -20.96 4.02
CA VAL A 260 -20.81 -19.81 4.15
C VAL A 260 -21.48 -18.61 3.48
N VAL A 261 -21.56 -17.49 4.20
CA VAL A 261 -22.03 -16.21 3.64
C VAL A 261 -20.87 -15.23 3.72
N VAL A 262 -20.31 -14.89 2.56
CA VAL A 262 -19.16 -13.98 2.43
C VAL A 262 -19.57 -12.63 1.83
N SER A 263 -19.06 -11.55 2.42
CA SER A 263 -19.38 -10.16 2.09
C SER A 263 -18.16 -9.26 2.26
N GLY A 264 -18.15 -8.10 1.60
CA GLY A 264 -17.25 -6.98 1.86
C GLY A 264 -17.95 -5.90 2.70
N HIS A 265 -17.95 -4.66 2.22
CA HIS A 265 -18.79 -3.52 2.57
C HIS A 265 -18.51 -2.77 3.86
N HIS A 266 -18.36 -3.52 4.96
CA HIS A 266 -18.68 -3.02 6.29
C HIS A 266 -17.53 -2.24 6.95
N GLY A 267 -16.43 -2.00 6.24
CA GLY A 267 -15.21 -1.38 6.75
C GLY A 267 -14.60 -2.15 7.92
N LYS A 268 -14.84 -3.47 7.97
CA LYS A 268 -14.32 -4.38 8.98
C LYS A 268 -13.89 -5.71 8.37
N LEU A 269 -12.84 -6.28 8.93
CA LEU A 269 -12.60 -7.72 8.89
C LEU A 269 -13.35 -8.36 10.07
N HIS A 270 -14.28 -9.26 9.79
CA HIS A 270 -15.06 -9.97 10.80
C HIS A 270 -15.39 -11.39 10.37
N VAL A 271 -15.13 -12.33 11.26
CA VAL A 271 -15.30 -13.76 11.04
C VAL A 271 -16.09 -14.30 12.23
N ASP A 272 -17.30 -14.77 11.97
CA ASP A 272 -18.17 -15.37 12.98
C ASP A 272 -18.78 -16.66 12.42
N GLY A 273 -18.12 -17.78 12.74
CA GLY A 273 -18.47 -19.09 12.21
C GLY A 273 -18.43 -19.11 10.67
N LEU A 274 -19.60 -19.26 10.05
CA LEU A 274 -19.75 -19.28 8.59
C LEU A 274 -20.11 -17.91 7.99
N ARG A 275 -20.20 -16.85 8.81
CA ARG A 275 -20.37 -15.48 8.36
C ARG A 275 -19.00 -14.82 8.21
N LEU A 276 -18.62 -14.51 6.98
CA LEU A 276 -17.35 -13.88 6.64
C LEU A 276 -17.61 -12.47 6.11
N ILE A 277 -17.03 -11.46 6.74
CA ILE A 277 -17.02 -10.07 6.28
C ILE A 277 -15.56 -9.67 6.08
N ILE A 278 -15.18 -9.42 4.83
CA ILE A 278 -13.81 -9.20 4.38
C ILE A 278 -13.76 -7.81 3.73
N ASP A 279 -13.69 -6.76 4.54
CA ASP A 279 -13.47 -5.41 4.07
C ASP A 279 -12.73 -4.60 5.14
N GLU A 280 -11.45 -4.86 5.35
CA GLU A 280 -10.72 -4.14 6.40
C GLU A 280 -10.40 -2.68 6.01
N SER A 281 -10.18 -2.44 4.72
CA SER A 281 -9.74 -1.12 4.25
C SER A 281 -10.85 -0.10 4.26
N GLY A 282 -12.10 -0.50 3.95
CA GLY A 282 -13.20 0.42 3.67
C GLY A 282 -12.83 1.48 2.63
N GLY A 283 -11.86 1.23 1.75
CA GLY A 283 -11.37 2.19 0.76
C GLY A 283 -10.52 3.35 1.28
N TYR A 284 -10.13 3.37 2.56
CA TYR A 284 -9.25 4.42 3.11
C TYR A 284 -7.78 4.18 2.74
N ALA A 285 -7.07 5.26 2.39
CA ALA A 285 -5.70 5.19 1.86
C ALA A 285 -4.67 4.68 2.89
N ASP A 286 -4.89 4.94 4.16
CA ASP A 286 -4.06 4.56 5.31
C ASP A 286 -4.28 3.11 5.78
N LYS A 287 -5.40 2.47 5.41
CA LYS A 287 -5.71 1.09 5.81
C LYS A 287 -5.26 0.05 4.77
N PRO A 288 -4.65 -1.06 5.19
CA PRO A 288 -4.15 -2.08 4.25
C PRO A 288 -5.28 -2.87 3.56
N LEU A 289 -5.02 -3.38 2.35
CA LEU A 289 -5.85 -4.44 1.73
C LEU A 289 -5.34 -5.85 2.07
N TRP A 290 -4.12 -6.00 2.59
CA TRP A 290 -3.44 -7.30 2.71
C TRP A 290 -3.82 -8.14 3.93
N LEU A 291 -4.53 -7.55 4.90
CA LEU A 291 -5.11 -8.26 6.04
C LEU A 291 -6.51 -8.82 5.70
N GLN A 292 -7.01 -8.60 4.48
CA GLN A 292 -8.15 -9.33 3.93
C GLN A 292 -7.82 -10.83 3.94
N SER A 293 -8.37 -11.55 4.91
CA SER A 293 -8.08 -12.96 5.10
C SER A 293 -8.52 -13.76 3.87
N SER A 294 -7.57 -14.33 3.12
CA SER A 294 -7.85 -15.36 2.14
C SER A 294 -8.31 -16.62 2.88
N PHE A 295 -9.61 -16.89 2.92
CA PHE A 295 -10.13 -18.14 3.45
C PHE A 295 -9.89 -19.26 2.44
N LEU A 296 -8.93 -20.13 2.74
CA LEU A 296 -8.65 -21.35 1.98
C LEU A 296 -9.81 -22.33 2.17
N LEU A 297 -10.84 -22.18 1.34
CA LEU A 297 -11.87 -23.18 1.29
C LEU A 297 -11.40 -24.36 0.44
N ARG A 298 -11.68 -25.60 0.85
CA ARG A 298 -11.20 -26.87 0.24
C ARG A 298 -12.37 -27.67 -0.40
N ARG A 299 -12.22 -28.90 -0.91
CA ARG A 299 -13.32 -29.78 -1.38
C ARG A 299 -12.91 -31.22 -1.05
N SER A 300 -13.80 -32.09 -0.56
CA SER A 300 -13.42 -33.47 -0.17
C SER A 300 -14.41 -34.53 -0.63
N SER A 301 -13.89 -35.67 -1.09
CA SER A 301 -14.63 -36.93 -1.25
C SER A 301 -14.55 -37.79 0.01
N ALA A 302 -15.68 -38.39 0.39
CA ALA A 302 -15.94 -39.03 1.67
C ALA A 302 -15.04 -40.24 2.05
N THR A 303 -14.52 -40.27 3.29
CA THR A 303 -14.79 -41.27 4.37
C THR A 303 -13.87 -41.03 5.59
N PRO A 304 -14.29 -41.36 6.85
CA PRO A 304 -13.62 -40.90 8.06
C PRO A 304 -12.66 -41.94 8.67
N ILE A 305 -11.52 -41.48 9.21
CA ILE A 305 -10.67 -42.28 10.11
C ILE A 305 -10.31 -41.47 11.35
N SER A 306 -10.57 -42.08 12.51
CA SER A 306 -10.34 -41.60 13.88
C SER A 306 -8.93 -41.89 14.41
N PHE A 307 -8.43 -41.08 15.36
CA PHE A 307 -7.99 -41.46 16.73
C PHE A 307 -7.11 -40.37 17.42
N PRO A 308 -6.91 -40.40 18.76
CA PRO A 308 -7.07 -39.23 19.64
C PRO A 308 -5.75 -38.76 20.28
N THR A 309 -5.74 -37.54 20.82
CA THR A 309 -5.35 -37.28 22.24
C THR A 309 -5.61 -35.83 22.65
N ASN A 310 -6.12 -35.71 23.88
CA ASN A 310 -6.52 -34.50 24.60
C ASN A 310 -5.35 -33.55 24.92
N ILE A 311 -5.60 -32.22 24.84
CA ILE A 311 -5.24 -31.21 25.87
C ILE A 311 -6.39 -30.18 25.90
N PHE A 312 -7.00 -29.99 27.08
CA PHE A 312 -7.90 -28.88 27.41
C PHE A 312 -7.08 -27.76 28.08
N ILE A 313 -7.38 -26.48 27.79
CA ILE A 313 -7.74 -25.42 28.77
C ILE A 313 -7.82 -24.02 28.10
N SER A 314 -9.01 -23.43 28.26
CA SER A 314 -9.41 -22.01 28.48
C SER A 314 -9.15 -20.90 27.46
N PHE A 315 -10.29 -20.37 27.00
CA PHE A 315 -10.55 -19.19 26.19
C PHE A 315 -10.03 -17.88 26.79
N SER A 316 -9.37 -17.08 25.94
CA SER A 316 -9.54 -15.62 25.88
C SER A 316 -9.21 -15.12 24.46
N ASN A 317 -10.28 -14.90 23.69
CA ASN A 317 -10.42 -14.12 22.45
C ASN A 317 -9.46 -14.41 21.28
N PHE A 318 -9.76 -15.51 20.57
CA PHE A 318 -9.44 -15.90 19.19
C PHE A 318 -8.40 -15.05 18.42
N LYS A 319 -7.12 -15.43 18.55
CA LYS A 319 -6.17 -15.38 17.43
C LYS A 319 -6.46 -16.56 16.51
N CYS A 320 -6.91 -16.28 15.29
CA CYS A 320 -7.10 -17.30 14.26
C CYS A 320 -5.74 -17.94 13.96
N HIS A 321 -5.58 -19.21 14.35
CA HIS A 321 -4.39 -20.00 14.06
C HIS A 321 -4.41 -20.40 12.58
N LEU A 322 -3.48 -19.88 11.79
CA LEU A 322 -2.96 -20.65 10.66
C LEU A 322 -2.25 -21.88 11.26
N ILE A 323 -2.90 -23.03 11.31
CA ILE A 323 -2.20 -24.29 11.54
C ILE A 323 -1.56 -24.69 10.21
N THR A 324 -0.33 -24.24 10.03
CA THR A 324 0.65 -24.87 9.16
C THR A 324 0.91 -26.28 9.67
N GLN A 325 0.31 -27.30 9.06
CA GLN A 325 0.82 -28.67 9.19
C GLN A 325 1.53 -29.12 7.91
N ARG A 326 2.83 -29.37 8.11
CA ARG A 326 3.90 -29.71 7.17
C ARG A 326 4.39 -28.55 6.31
N ALA A 327 5.23 -27.73 6.94
CA ALA A 327 6.39 -27.15 6.28
C ALA A 327 7.15 -28.27 5.52
N MET A 328 6.86 -28.42 4.23
CA MET A 328 7.98 -28.54 3.31
C MET A 328 8.63 -27.16 3.30
N ALA A 329 9.90 -27.09 3.71
CA ALA A 329 10.65 -25.85 3.88
C ALA A 329 10.49 -24.91 2.67
N GLN A 330 9.58 -23.93 2.79
CA GLN A 330 9.58 -22.73 1.98
C GLN A 330 10.65 -21.83 2.60
N ASN A 331 11.64 -21.44 1.80
CA ASN A 331 12.70 -20.57 2.30
C ASN A 331 12.10 -19.20 2.67
N PRO A 332 12.46 -18.63 3.83
CA PRO A 332 11.98 -17.31 4.23
C PRO A 332 12.35 -16.25 3.18
N ARG A 333 11.46 -15.26 2.97
CA ARG A 333 11.69 -14.16 2.01
C ARG A 333 12.98 -13.44 2.38
N THR A 334 13.86 -13.26 1.40
CA THR A 334 15.10 -12.50 1.59
C THR A 334 14.79 -11.00 1.68
N VAL A 335 15.32 -10.37 2.72
CA VAL A 335 15.27 -8.91 2.89
C VAL A 335 16.69 -8.37 2.82
N ILE A 336 16.92 -7.37 1.97
CA ILE A 336 18.23 -6.74 1.77
C ILE A 336 18.10 -5.29 2.21
N CYS A 337 18.84 -4.88 3.24
CA CYS A 337 18.90 -3.47 3.66
C CYS A 337 20.24 -2.88 3.26
N VAL A 338 20.23 -1.89 2.35
CA VAL A 338 21.41 -1.27 1.74
C VAL A 338 21.69 0.07 2.40
N GLY A 339 22.91 0.26 2.90
CA GLY A 339 23.33 1.50 3.55
C GLY A 339 23.54 2.69 2.62
N ASP A 340 24.00 3.80 3.20
CA ASP A 340 24.17 5.10 2.54
C ASP A 340 25.12 5.02 1.34
N ILE A 341 24.70 5.59 0.20
CA ILE A 341 25.37 5.44 -1.09
C ILE A 341 26.20 6.67 -1.44
N HIS A 342 25.69 7.87 -1.14
CA HIS A 342 26.37 9.15 -1.30
C HIS A 342 27.06 9.32 -2.67
N GLY A 343 26.33 9.15 -3.77
CA GLY A 343 26.85 9.41 -5.12
C GLY A 343 27.97 8.47 -5.60
N TYR A 344 28.29 7.39 -4.89
CA TYR A 344 29.31 6.43 -5.33
C TYR A 344 28.70 5.30 -6.18
N ILE A 345 28.43 5.61 -7.45
CA ILE A 345 27.83 4.64 -8.38
C ILE A 345 28.63 3.34 -8.49
N THR A 346 29.96 3.40 -8.49
CA THR A 346 30.81 2.20 -8.58
C THR A 346 30.64 1.27 -7.38
N LYS A 347 30.48 1.84 -6.18
CA LYS A 347 30.21 1.07 -4.96
C LYS A 347 28.84 0.42 -5.04
N LEU A 348 27.82 1.18 -5.45
CA LEU A 348 26.46 0.66 -5.62
C LEU A 348 26.41 -0.49 -6.64
N THR A 349 27.02 -0.33 -7.81
CA THR A 349 27.03 -1.37 -8.85
C THR A 349 27.77 -2.62 -8.41
N ASN A 350 28.91 -2.47 -7.74
CA ASN A 350 29.69 -3.62 -7.26
C ASN A 350 28.95 -4.35 -6.12
N LEU A 351 28.34 -3.60 -5.19
CA LEU A 351 27.53 -4.18 -4.13
C LEU A 351 26.34 -4.96 -4.71
N TRP A 352 25.65 -4.41 -5.70
CA TRP A 352 24.54 -5.09 -6.38
C TRP A 352 24.98 -6.40 -7.02
N LEU A 353 26.11 -6.40 -7.73
CA LEU A 353 26.69 -7.61 -8.32
C LEU A 353 27.07 -8.64 -7.25
N ASN A 354 27.68 -8.20 -6.15
CA ASN A 354 28.04 -9.09 -5.05
C ASN A 354 26.82 -9.68 -4.35
N LEU A 355 25.74 -8.91 -4.20
CA LEU A 355 24.45 -9.42 -3.69
C LEU A 355 23.86 -10.48 -4.61
N GLN A 356 23.90 -10.26 -5.94
CA GLN A 356 23.44 -11.24 -6.93
C GLN A 356 24.25 -12.54 -6.87
N SER A 357 25.56 -12.48 -6.62
CA SER A 357 26.40 -13.66 -6.47
C SER A 357 26.24 -14.35 -5.11
N ALA A 358 25.97 -13.58 -4.05
CA ALA A 358 25.96 -14.08 -2.67
C ALA A 358 24.61 -14.66 -2.24
N ILE A 359 23.53 -14.37 -2.97
CA ILE A 359 22.16 -14.77 -2.69
C ILE A 359 21.69 -15.72 -3.80
N ASP A 360 20.99 -16.79 -3.45
CA ASP A 360 20.43 -17.70 -4.44
C ASP A 360 19.56 -16.93 -5.46
N PRO A 361 19.67 -17.19 -6.78
CA PRO A 361 18.94 -16.43 -7.79
C PRO A 361 17.42 -16.39 -7.58
N SER A 362 16.81 -17.46 -7.07
CA SER A 362 15.36 -17.48 -6.80
C SER A 362 15.01 -16.56 -5.63
N GLN A 363 15.83 -16.58 -4.57
CA GLN A 363 15.67 -15.72 -3.40
C GLN A 363 15.93 -14.24 -3.72
N PHE A 364 16.94 -13.96 -4.55
CA PHE A 364 17.26 -12.61 -5.00
C PHE A 364 16.12 -12.03 -5.85
N THR A 365 15.52 -12.84 -6.73
CA THR A 365 14.47 -12.40 -7.66
C THR A 365 13.21 -11.91 -6.94
N SER A 366 12.83 -12.52 -5.81
CA SER A 366 11.65 -12.14 -5.01
C SER A 366 11.97 -11.29 -3.76
N ALA A 367 13.20 -10.79 -3.65
CA ALA A 367 13.66 -10.10 -2.45
C ALA A 367 12.90 -8.79 -2.17
N LEU A 368 12.75 -8.46 -0.88
CA LEU A 368 12.47 -7.09 -0.44
C LEU A 368 13.79 -6.34 -0.33
N VAL A 369 13.95 -5.23 -1.05
CA VAL A 369 15.18 -4.44 -1.06
C VAL A 369 14.88 -3.05 -0.50
N VAL A 370 15.42 -2.75 0.67
CA VAL A 370 15.25 -1.49 1.38
C VAL A 370 16.54 -0.68 1.29
N PHE A 371 16.51 0.41 0.54
CA PHE A 371 17.60 1.38 0.48
C PHE A 371 17.44 2.42 1.60
N LEU A 372 18.41 2.49 2.50
CA LEU A 372 18.28 3.19 3.79
C LEU A 372 18.44 4.71 3.72
N GLY A 373 18.59 5.29 2.53
CA GLY A 373 18.67 6.73 2.27
C GLY A 373 20.08 7.20 1.94
N ASP A 374 20.25 8.52 1.87
CA ASP A 374 21.48 9.24 1.55
C ASP A 374 22.10 8.77 0.22
N TYR A 375 21.36 8.98 -0.85
CA TYR A 375 21.76 8.65 -2.23
C TYR A 375 22.65 9.72 -2.84
N CYS A 376 22.45 10.98 -2.45
CA CYS A 376 23.17 12.13 -2.96
C CYS A 376 24.34 12.58 -2.06
N ASP A 377 25.11 13.53 -2.60
CA ASP A 377 26.20 14.27 -1.95
C ASP A 377 27.45 13.45 -1.65
N ARG A 378 28.55 14.17 -1.34
CA ARG A 378 29.90 13.65 -1.08
C ARG A 378 30.54 12.96 -2.29
N GLY A 379 29.97 11.89 -2.81
CA GLY A 379 30.48 11.18 -3.98
C GLY A 379 30.11 11.86 -5.31
N PRO A 380 30.83 11.55 -6.39
CA PRO A 380 30.82 12.37 -7.61
C PRO A 380 29.61 12.15 -8.54
N GLU A 381 28.82 11.09 -8.37
CA GLU A 381 27.94 10.57 -9.43
C GLU A 381 26.49 10.37 -8.95
N THR A 382 25.95 11.31 -8.16
CA THR A 382 24.54 11.29 -7.67
C THR A 382 23.54 11.02 -8.80
N ARG A 383 23.68 11.70 -9.94
CA ARG A 383 22.82 11.48 -11.12
C ARG A 383 22.76 10.00 -11.51
N LYS A 384 23.91 9.34 -11.68
CA LYS A 384 23.97 7.92 -12.08
C LYS A 384 23.46 6.98 -11.00
N VAL A 385 23.63 7.33 -9.73
CA VAL A 385 23.03 6.57 -8.61
C VAL A 385 21.51 6.56 -8.74
N ILE A 386 20.88 7.72 -8.92
CA ILE A 386 19.43 7.80 -9.06
C ILE A 386 18.94 7.11 -10.35
N ASP A 387 19.67 7.26 -11.47
CA ASP A 387 19.39 6.51 -12.71
C ASP A 387 19.39 4.98 -12.45
N PHE A 388 20.37 4.48 -11.70
CA PHE A 388 20.47 3.07 -11.35
C PHE A 388 19.27 2.61 -10.51
N LEU A 389 18.93 3.35 -9.45
CA LEU A 389 17.81 3.03 -8.55
C LEU A 389 16.46 3.02 -9.30
N ILE A 390 16.24 3.99 -10.19
CA ILE A 390 15.04 4.06 -11.05
C ILE A 390 14.94 2.84 -11.97
N SER A 391 16.06 2.27 -12.41
CA SER A 391 16.06 1.11 -13.31
C SER A 391 15.74 -0.22 -12.61
N LEU A 392 15.79 -0.29 -11.28
CA LEU A 392 15.65 -1.55 -10.54
C LEU A 392 14.26 -2.20 -10.70
N PRO A 393 13.13 -1.48 -10.59
CA PRO A 393 11.81 -2.10 -10.77
C PRO A 393 11.60 -2.71 -12.16
N GLU A 394 12.20 -2.13 -13.20
CA GLU A 394 12.13 -2.69 -14.56
C GLU A 394 13.03 -3.92 -14.73
N LYS A 395 14.25 -3.87 -14.17
CA LYS A 395 15.21 -4.98 -14.24
C LYS A 395 14.84 -6.16 -13.37
N HIS A 396 14.14 -5.91 -12.26
CA HIS A 396 13.78 -6.89 -11.25
C HIS A 396 12.30 -6.73 -10.85
N PRO A 397 11.34 -7.05 -11.75
CA PRO A 397 9.92 -6.77 -11.55
C PRO A 397 9.26 -7.58 -10.42
N GLU A 398 9.89 -8.67 -9.98
CA GLU A 398 9.44 -9.51 -8.86
C GLU A 398 10.00 -9.07 -7.51
N GLN A 399 10.98 -8.16 -7.50
CA GLN A 399 11.47 -7.55 -6.27
C GLN A 399 10.50 -6.45 -5.80
N THR A 400 10.51 -6.19 -4.49
CA THR A 400 9.91 -4.99 -3.93
C THR A 400 11.03 -4.03 -3.55
N HIS A 401 11.05 -2.84 -4.15
CA HIS A 401 12.04 -1.81 -3.82
C HIS A 401 11.43 -0.72 -2.93
N VAL A 402 12.09 -0.45 -1.82
CA VAL A 402 11.76 0.62 -0.88
C VAL A 402 12.93 1.60 -0.85
N PHE A 403 12.64 2.88 -1.01
CA PHE A 403 13.62 3.95 -0.99
C PHE A 403 13.30 4.91 0.16
N LEU A 404 14.08 4.84 1.24
CA LEU A 404 13.96 5.78 2.35
C LEU A 404 14.55 7.14 1.96
N ALA A 405 13.92 8.23 2.41
CA ALA A 405 14.53 9.54 2.34
C ALA A 405 15.63 9.65 3.40
N GLY A 406 16.88 9.84 2.98
CA GLY A 406 17.94 10.27 3.90
C GLY A 406 17.83 11.75 4.24
N ASN A 407 18.61 12.22 5.22
CA ASN A 407 18.63 13.65 5.51
C ASN A 407 19.26 14.46 4.37
N HIS A 408 20.16 13.87 3.59
CA HIS A 408 20.71 14.51 2.39
C HIS A 408 19.66 14.58 1.27
N ASP A 409 18.91 13.50 1.02
CA ASP A 409 17.93 13.47 -0.06
C ASP A 409 16.71 14.33 0.26
N PHE A 410 16.28 14.40 1.52
CA PHE A 410 15.26 15.35 1.98
C PHE A 410 15.68 16.80 1.70
N ALA A 411 16.94 17.14 2.00
CA ALA A 411 17.47 18.48 1.78
C ALA A 411 17.63 18.80 0.29
N PHE A 412 17.98 17.81 -0.53
CA PHE A 412 17.99 17.94 -1.99
C PHE A 412 16.57 18.15 -2.56
N ALA A 413 15.58 17.36 -2.13
CA ALA A 413 14.18 17.51 -2.51
C ALA A 413 13.62 18.88 -2.07
N ALA A 414 14.01 19.36 -0.89
CA ALA A 414 13.68 20.71 -0.40
C ALA A 414 14.20 21.80 -1.33
N PHE A 415 15.45 21.71 -1.77
CA PHE A 415 16.04 22.68 -2.69
C PHE A 415 15.32 22.68 -4.06
N LEU A 416 14.88 21.51 -4.53
CA LEU A 416 14.12 21.39 -5.78
C LEU A 416 12.64 21.81 -5.67
N GLY A 417 12.16 22.19 -4.48
CA GLY A 417 10.77 22.56 -4.26
C GLY A 417 9.79 21.37 -4.36
N LEU A 418 10.25 20.15 -4.05
CA LEU A 418 9.45 18.91 -4.18
C LEU A 418 8.75 18.49 -2.90
N LEU A 419 9.01 19.19 -1.78
CA LEU A 419 8.37 18.91 -0.51
C LEU A 419 6.91 19.40 -0.53
N PRO A 420 5.97 18.65 0.09
CA PRO A 420 4.62 19.17 0.29
C PRO A 420 4.67 20.41 1.19
N ARG A 421 3.60 21.21 1.15
CA ARG A 421 3.41 22.26 2.15
C ARG A 421 3.11 21.63 3.52
N PRO A 422 3.52 22.27 4.63
CA PRO A 422 3.13 21.85 5.96
C PRO A 422 1.61 21.68 6.09
N TRP A 423 1.19 20.57 6.71
CA TRP A 423 -0.22 20.20 6.86
C TRP A 423 -0.96 21.07 7.89
N ASP A 424 -0.22 21.69 8.81
CA ASP A 424 -0.72 22.63 9.81
C ASP A 424 -0.99 24.03 9.24
N GLY A 425 -0.71 24.25 7.95
CA GLY A 425 -0.89 25.51 7.25
C GLY A 425 0.25 26.51 7.42
N SER A 426 1.32 26.15 8.16
CA SER A 426 2.52 26.98 8.28
C SER A 426 3.27 27.11 6.96
N GLU A 427 4.04 28.18 6.82
CA GLU A 427 4.90 28.37 5.64
C GLU A 427 6.26 27.67 5.85
N LEU A 428 6.85 27.12 4.78
CA LEU A 428 8.16 26.45 4.87
C LEU A 428 9.26 27.37 5.42
N LYS A 429 9.13 28.70 5.28
CA LYS A 429 10.07 29.67 5.84
C LYS A 429 10.06 29.75 7.37
N GLU A 430 9.01 29.29 8.02
CA GLU A 430 8.93 29.26 9.48
C GLU A 430 9.97 28.30 10.09
N THR A 431 10.35 27.26 9.33
CA THR A 431 11.39 26.29 9.70
C THR A 431 12.78 26.91 9.88
N TRP A 432 13.00 28.15 9.44
CA TRP A 432 14.31 28.80 9.51
C TRP A 432 14.66 29.29 10.91
N LYS A 433 13.64 29.72 11.66
CA LYS A 433 13.79 30.50 12.88
C LYS A 433 14.61 29.79 13.95
N GLU A 434 14.45 28.48 14.08
CA GLU A 434 15.18 27.66 15.07
C GLU A 434 16.70 27.67 14.85
N TYR A 435 17.15 27.82 13.60
CA TYR A 435 18.57 27.73 13.21
C TYR A 435 19.13 29.03 12.63
N GLU A 436 18.41 30.15 12.75
CA GLU A 436 18.76 31.43 12.09
C GLU A 436 20.19 31.90 12.41
N GLU A 437 20.67 31.67 13.63
CA GLU A 437 22.05 31.99 14.05
C GLU A 437 23.13 31.26 13.24
N SER A 438 22.78 30.15 12.57
CA SER A 438 23.69 29.40 11.70
C SER A 438 23.75 29.94 10.27
N GLU A 439 22.85 30.85 9.86
CA GLU A 439 22.74 31.33 8.48
C GLU A 439 24.06 31.90 7.97
N GLU A 440 24.71 32.76 8.77
CA GLU A 440 25.93 33.43 8.35
C GLU A 440 27.08 32.42 8.15
N ARG A 441 27.24 31.49 9.09
CA ARG A 441 28.32 30.49 9.07
C ARG A 441 28.15 29.51 7.91
N GLU A 442 26.93 29.05 7.69
CA GLU A 442 26.58 28.05 6.68
C GLU A 442 26.34 28.66 5.30
N GLY A 443 26.16 29.98 5.23
CA GLY A 443 25.97 30.73 3.99
C GLY A 443 24.74 30.25 3.24
N TRP A 444 23.59 30.18 3.90
CA TRP A 444 22.36 29.62 3.32
C TRP A 444 22.03 30.21 1.95
N TYR A 445 21.43 29.39 1.09
CA TYR A 445 21.00 29.79 -0.24
C TYR A 445 20.03 30.99 -0.17
N LYS A 446 20.28 31.97 -1.03
CA LYS A 446 19.51 33.23 -1.18
C LYS A 446 19.21 33.53 -2.66
N GLY A 447 19.30 32.52 -3.52
CA GLY A 447 18.99 32.66 -4.96
C GLY A 447 17.49 32.48 -5.22
N GLU A 448 17.12 32.32 -6.49
CA GLU A 448 15.73 32.15 -6.93
C GLU A 448 14.97 31.07 -6.12
N GLY A 449 13.78 31.43 -5.63
CA GLY A 449 12.85 30.54 -4.93
C GLY A 449 13.17 30.27 -3.46
N PHE A 450 14.17 30.93 -2.87
CA PHE A 450 14.57 30.67 -1.49
C PHE A 450 13.49 31.06 -0.46
N GLU A 451 12.59 31.99 -0.80
CA GLU A 451 11.55 32.53 0.08
C GLU A 451 10.53 31.47 0.53
N GLU A 452 10.30 30.48 -0.33
CA GLU A 452 9.35 29.39 -0.12
C GLU A 452 10.06 28.05 0.17
N MET A 453 11.37 28.09 0.46
CA MET A 453 12.20 26.90 0.60
C MET A 453 12.32 26.47 2.06
N HIS A 454 12.18 25.17 2.33
CA HIS A 454 12.45 24.59 3.66
C HIS A 454 13.90 24.86 4.11
N LEU A 455 14.14 25.02 5.42
CA LEU A 455 15.45 25.28 6.01
C LEU A 455 16.54 24.37 5.42
N GLN A 456 16.29 23.07 5.37
CA GLN A 456 17.31 22.11 4.93
C GLN A 456 17.70 22.30 3.45
N GLY A 457 16.78 22.71 2.57
CA GLY A 457 17.12 23.05 1.19
C GLY A 457 18.04 24.27 1.10
N ARG A 458 17.78 25.28 1.93
CA ARG A 458 18.64 26.48 2.03
C ARG A 458 20.03 26.14 2.55
N ARG A 459 20.14 25.24 3.53
CA ARG A 459 21.42 24.74 4.08
C ARG A 459 22.17 23.87 3.08
N TRP A 460 21.46 23.05 2.32
CA TRP A 460 22.01 22.11 1.35
C TRP A 460 22.67 22.82 0.17
N ALA A 461 22.04 23.84 -0.39
CA ALA A 461 22.62 24.67 -1.45
C ALA A 461 23.46 25.86 -0.93
N GLY A 462 23.66 25.95 0.38
CA GLY A 462 24.44 27.01 1.01
C GLY A 462 25.93 26.99 0.64
N LYS A 463 26.63 28.09 0.88
CA LYS A 463 28.07 28.24 0.67
C LYS A 463 28.75 28.39 2.03
N ILE A 464 29.17 27.27 2.59
CA ILE A 464 29.73 27.24 3.95
C ILE A 464 31.03 28.05 4.00
N LYS A 465 31.14 28.96 4.99
CA LYS A 465 32.34 29.81 5.16
C LYS A 465 33.55 29.01 5.67
N ALA A 466 33.30 27.93 6.41
CA ALA A 466 34.34 27.05 6.91
C ALA A 466 34.89 26.19 5.77
N GLN A 467 36.20 26.26 5.52
CA GLN A 467 36.83 25.46 4.47
C GLN A 467 37.04 24.00 4.88
N PHE A 468 37.13 23.70 6.18
CA PHE A 468 37.47 22.38 6.69
C PHE A 468 36.47 21.88 7.73
N ASN A 469 36.06 20.61 7.59
CA ASN A 469 35.26 19.89 8.55
C ASN A 469 36.18 19.11 9.50
N SER A 470 36.39 19.62 10.71
CA SER A 470 37.24 18.98 11.71
C SER A 470 36.74 17.62 12.19
N VAL A 471 35.42 17.36 12.11
CA VAL A 471 34.81 16.09 12.50
C VAL A 471 35.05 15.02 11.44
N LYS A 472 34.96 15.37 10.16
CA LYS A 472 35.19 14.44 9.04
C LYS A 472 36.65 14.36 8.60
N GLY A 473 37.50 15.29 9.05
CA GLY A 473 38.90 15.37 8.63
C GLY A 473 39.09 15.75 7.15
N MET A 474 38.11 16.42 6.53
CA MET A 474 38.15 16.78 5.11
C MET A 474 37.50 18.15 4.84
N ALA A 475 37.82 18.75 3.69
CA ALA A 475 37.19 20.00 3.25
C ALA A 475 35.72 19.78 2.88
N TYR A 476 34.87 20.77 3.18
CA TYR A 476 33.47 20.74 2.74
C TYR A 476 33.39 20.86 1.22
N LYS A 477 32.51 20.10 0.59
CA LYS A 477 32.20 20.23 -0.85
C LYS A 477 31.04 21.21 -1.05
N GLY A 478 31.34 22.49 -0.95
CA GLY A 478 30.39 23.59 -1.22
C GLY A 478 29.50 23.98 -0.04
N SER A 479 28.75 23.04 0.55
CA SER A 479 27.83 23.29 1.66
C SER A 479 28.11 22.43 2.88
N ILE A 480 27.38 22.65 3.99
CA ILE A 480 27.43 21.78 5.17
C ILE A 480 27.02 20.33 4.87
N TYR A 481 26.28 20.12 3.77
CA TYR A 481 25.84 18.81 3.28
C TYR A 481 26.83 18.18 2.27
N ASP A 482 27.93 18.85 1.91
CA ASP A 482 28.82 18.39 0.84
C ASP A 482 28.12 18.25 -0.53
N ALA A 483 27.13 19.11 -0.78
CA ALA A 483 26.23 19.06 -1.93
C ALA A 483 26.87 19.42 -3.28
N GLY A 484 28.05 20.05 -3.29
CA GLY A 484 28.68 20.54 -4.52
C GLY A 484 28.84 19.45 -5.58
N SER A 485 29.21 18.24 -5.16
CA SER A 485 29.30 17.07 -6.04
C SER A 485 27.96 16.64 -6.66
N THR A 486 26.83 16.83 -5.97
CA THR A 486 25.51 16.59 -6.54
C THR A 486 25.23 17.58 -7.66
N PHE A 487 25.44 18.89 -7.45
CA PHE A 487 25.30 19.90 -8.51
C PHE A 487 26.16 19.56 -9.74
N GLU A 488 27.43 19.23 -9.52
CA GLU A 488 28.39 18.86 -10.56
C GLU A 488 27.93 17.62 -11.34
N SER A 489 27.36 16.61 -10.68
CA SER A 489 26.85 15.40 -11.33
C SER A 489 25.68 15.65 -12.29
N TYR A 490 24.94 16.75 -12.09
CA TYR A 490 23.91 17.23 -13.02
C TYR A 490 24.42 18.28 -14.02
N GLY A 491 25.71 18.58 -14.00
CA GLY A 491 26.35 19.48 -14.96
C GLY A 491 26.17 20.97 -14.66
N VAL A 492 25.92 21.34 -13.39
CA VAL A 492 25.75 22.74 -12.98
C VAL A 492 26.68 23.10 -11.80
N PRO A 493 27.07 24.38 -11.64
CA PRO A 493 27.88 24.81 -10.50
C PRO A 493 27.13 24.70 -9.16
N HIS A 494 27.88 24.49 -8.08
CA HIS A 494 27.34 24.46 -6.70
C HIS A 494 26.53 25.73 -6.37
N GLY A 495 25.30 25.51 -5.87
CA GLY A 495 24.38 26.58 -5.46
C GLY A 495 23.71 27.32 -6.62
N SER A 496 23.75 26.79 -7.85
CA SER A 496 23.02 27.36 -9.00
C SER A 496 21.54 26.96 -8.99
N SER A 497 20.62 27.91 -9.23
CA SER A 497 19.20 27.61 -9.44
C SER A 497 18.96 26.77 -10.70
N ASP A 498 19.88 26.75 -11.66
CA ASP A 498 19.78 25.94 -12.88
C ASP A 498 19.70 24.43 -12.58
N LEU A 499 20.12 23.98 -11.40
CA LEU A 499 19.94 22.60 -10.98
C LEU A 499 18.45 22.18 -11.02
N MET A 500 17.53 23.09 -10.69
CA MET A 500 16.08 22.82 -10.72
C MET A 500 15.59 22.46 -12.13
N LYS A 501 16.28 22.93 -13.17
CA LYS A 501 16.04 22.60 -14.58
C LYS A 501 16.85 21.38 -15.05
N ALA A 502 18.08 21.23 -14.53
CA ALA A 502 18.98 20.16 -14.93
C ALA A 502 18.58 18.77 -14.40
N VAL A 503 17.91 18.70 -13.24
CA VAL A 503 17.41 17.44 -12.67
C VAL A 503 16.22 16.92 -13.50
N PRO A 504 16.31 15.71 -14.09
CA PRO A 504 15.24 15.13 -14.89
C PRO A 504 13.95 14.91 -14.09
N GLU A 505 12.81 14.93 -14.78
CA GLU A 505 11.49 14.73 -14.15
C GLU A 505 11.36 13.35 -13.49
N SER A 506 11.98 12.32 -14.06
CA SER A 506 12.05 10.98 -13.45
C SER A 506 12.77 10.99 -12.09
N HIS A 507 13.79 11.83 -11.93
CA HIS A 507 14.53 11.97 -10.67
C HIS A 507 13.74 12.78 -9.64
N LYS A 508 13.04 13.82 -10.09
CA LYS A 508 12.10 14.56 -9.23
C LYS A 508 11.03 13.61 -8.69
N LYS A 509 10.42 12.81 -9.58
CA LYS A 509 9.45 11.78 -9.19
C LYS A 509 10.03 10.74 -8.23
N PHE A 510 11.27 10.29 -8.45
CA PHE A 510 11.96 9.41 -7.51
C PHE A 510 12.05 10.03 -6.12
N LEU A 511 12.52 11.29 -6.01
CA LEU A 511 12.65 12.01 -4.74
C LEU A 511 11.30 12.22 -4.05
N THR A 512 10.25 12.58 -4.80
CA THR A 512 8.88 12.72 -4.28
C THR A 512 8.34 11.40 -3.71
N ASN A 513 8.70 10.27 -4.33
CA ASN A 513 8.23 8.95 -3.94
C ASN A 513 8.97 8.34 -2.74
N MET A 514 10.12 8.87 -2.33
CA MET A 514 10.84 8.36 -1.15
C MET A 514 9.97 8.44 0.10
N VAL A 515 10.01 7.40 0.93
CA VAL A 515 9.26 7.35 2.20
C VAL A 515 10.17 7.71 3.37
N TRP A 516 9.65 8.33 4.43
CA TRP A 516 10.49 8.62 5.61
C TRP A 516 10.61 7.42 6.54
N VAL A 517 9.64 6.50 6.46
CA VAL A 517 9.63 5.23 7.19
C VAL A 517 9.03 4.13 6.32
N HIS A 518 9.50 2.91 6.50
CA HIS A 518 8.88 1.71 5.97
C HIS A 518 8.65 0.70 7.09
N GLU A 519 7.48 0.07 7.06
CA GLU A 519 7.04 -0.90 8.05
C GLU A 519 6.67 -2.20 7.32
N GLU A 520 7.18 -3.32 7.81
CA GLU A 520 6.85 -4.65 7.32
C GLU A 520 6.44 -5.52 8.52
N ASP A 521 5.30 -6.20 8.39
CA ASP A 521 4.67 -6.91 9.52
C ASP A 521 5.42 -8.20 9.90
N ASP A 522 6.04 -8.87 8.92
CA ASP A 522 6.67 -10.17 9.12
C ASP A 522 7.93 -10.33 8.27
N VAL A 523 9.09 -10.34 8.94
CA VAL A 523 10.38 -10.70 8.38
C VAL A 523 11.06 -11.76 9.24
N CYS A 524 11.76 -12.69 8.59
CA CYS A 524 12.54 -13.68 9.31
C CYS A 524 13.95 -13.14 9.61
N VAL A 525 14.45 -13.37 10.82
CA VAL A 525 15.80 -13.01 11.27
C VAL A 525 16.39 -14.17 12.07
N GLU A 526 17.63 -14.54 11.78
CA GLU A 526 18.38 -15.48 12.60
C GLU A 526 18.86 -14.81 13.89
N THR A 527 18.52 -15.42 15.01
CA THR A 527 18.94 -15.05 16.36
C THR A 527 19.71 -16.19 17.01
N GLU A 528 20.31 -15.96 18.18
CA GLU A 528 20.97 -17.03 18.94
C GLU A 528 20.00 -18.18 19.32
N GLU A 529 18.69 -17.88 19.42
CA GLU A 529 17.63 -18.84 19.72
C GLU A 529 17.10 -19.55 18.46
N GLY A 530 17.60 -19.20 17.27
CA GLY A 530 17.18 -19.71 15.98
C GLY A 530 16.47 -18.67 15.11
N LEU A 531 15.79 -19.14 14.06
CA LEU A 531 15.03 -18.30 13.14
C LEU A 531 13.79 -17.72 13.84
N LYS A 532 13.65 -16.40 13.84
CA LYS A 532 12.54 -15.68 14.47
C LYS A 532 11.80 -14.83 13.44
N HIS A 533 10.47 -14.78 13.57
CA HIS A 533 9.61 -13.83 12.86
C HIS A 533 9.49 -12.54 13.65
N CYS A 534 9.76 -11.41 13.02
CA CYS A 534 9.77 -10.09 13.63
C CYS A 534 9.03 -9.09 12.73
N LYS A 535 8.50 -8.03 13.32
CA LYS A 535 8.19 -6.81 12.57
C LYS A 535 9.48 -6.13 12.14
N LEU A 536 9.44 -5.30 11.10
CA LEU A 536 10.56 -4.46 10.68
C LEU A 536 10.11 -3.02 10.51
N ILE A 537 10.87 -2.11 11.11
CA ILE A 537 10.77 -0.68 10.91
C ILE A 537 12.09 -0.20 10.33
N ALA A 538 12.04 0.39 9.14
CA ALA A 538 13.18 1.01 8.47
C ALA A 538 13.01 2.52 8.47
N VAL A 539 13.95 3.24 9.07
CA VAL A 539 13.98 4.71 9.14
C VAL A 539 15.44 5.16 9.10
N HIS A 540 15.74 6.21 8.34
CA HIS A 540 17.13 6.54 7.96
C HIS A 540 18.08 6.67 9.16
N ALA A 541 17.74 7.45 10.19
CA ALA A 541 18.57 7.57 11.40
C ALA A 541 18.08 6.69 12.56
N GLY A 542 16.78 6.69 12.86
CA GLY A 542 16.20 5.94 13.97
C GLY A 542 14.96 6.61 14.56
N LEU A 543 14.53 6.13 15.73
CA LEU A 543 13.40 6.67 16.49
C LEU A 543 13.89 7.24 17.83
N GLU A 544 13.22 8.27 18.32
CA GLU A 544 13.58 8.93 19.59
C GLU A 544 13.05 8.16 20.80
N LYS A 545 13.77 8.28 21.92
CA LYS A 545 13.32 7.78 23.22
C LYS A 545 12.36 8.77 23.87
N GLY A 546 11.39 8.25 24.62
CA GLY A 546 10.50 9.03 25.48
C GLY A 546 9.16 9.38 24.83
N ASP A 547 9.17 9.75 23.55
CA ASP A 547 7.95 10.00 22.79
C ASP A 547 7.31 8.69 22.32
N SER A 548 5.97 8.68 22.20
CA SER A 548 5.24 7.52 21.70
C SER A 548 5.68 7.17 20.28
N VAL A 549 6.00 5.89 20.06
CA VAL A 549 6.48 5.40 18.77
C VAL A 549 5.43 5.60 17.68
N GLU A 550 4.16 5.35 17.97
CA GLU A 550 3.08 5.53 16.98
C GLU A 550 2.91 6.99 16.56
N GLU A 551 3.08 7.96 17.47
CA GLU A 551 3.04 9.38 17.11
C GLU A 551 4.24 9.76 16.22
N GLN A 552 5.44 9.24 16.52
CA GLN A 552 6.61 9.43 15.64
C GLN A 552 6.36 8.83 14.24
N LEU A 553 5.77 7.62 14.18
CA LEU A 553 5.46 6.96 12.91
C LEU A 553 4.39 7.70 12.11
N LYS A 554 3.37 8.28 12.74
CA LYS A 554 2.37 9.13 12.06
C LYS A 554 3.01 10.32 11.35
N LEU A 555 3.92 11.04 12.03
CA LEU A 555 4.63 12.18 11.45
C LEU A 555 5.50 11.75 10.25
N LEU A 556 6.15 10.60 10.37
CA LEU A 556 6.98 10.01 9.31
C LEU A 556 6.13 9.58 8.10
N ARG A 557 5.00 8.89 8.31
CA ARG A 557 4.07 8.48 7.25
C ARG A 557 3.48 9.69 6.53
N ALA A 558 3.16 10.75 7.28
CA ALA A 558 2.61 12.00 6.73
C ALA A 558 3.65 12.90 6.06
N LYS A 559 4.96 12.62 6.23
CA LYS A 559 6.08 13.46 5.75
C LYS A 559 5.96 14.90 6.25
N ASP A 560 5.86 15.10 7.56
CA ASP A 560 5.65 16.42 8.15
C ASP A 560 6.82 17.39 7.90
N THR A 561 6.62 18.34 6.98
CA THR A 561 7.60 19.36 6.58
C THR A 561 7.59 20.63 7.43
N SER A 562 6.77 20.70 8.49
CA SER A 562 6.83 21.80 9.47
C SER A 562 8.09 21.73 10.36
N ILE A 563 8.69 20.55 10.46
CA ILE A 563 9.80 20.27 11.38
C ILE A 563 11.13 20.76 10.79
N SER A 564 11.73 21.78 11.43
CA SER A 564 12.99 22.40 10.95
C SER A 564 14.09 21.40 10.66
N LYS A 565 14.31 20.46 11.57
CA LYS A 565 15.30 19.39 11.45
C LYS A 565 14.73 18.08 11.97
N VAL A 566 14.26 17.24 11.05
CA VAL A 566 13.62 15.95 11.36
C VAL A 566 14.61 15.02 12.11
N PRO A 567 14.37 14.71 13.40
CA PRO A 567 15.31 13.94 14.22
C PRO A 567 15.44 12.50 13.72
N TYR A 568 14.39 11.93 13.15
CA TYR A 568 14.37 10.56 12.62
C TYR A 568 15.24 10.38 11.36
N LEU A 569 15.58 11.48 10.69
CA LEU A 569 16.49 11.50 9.55
C LEU A 569 17.87 12.05 9.95
N SER A 570 17.93 13.00 10.90
CA SER A 570 19.17 13.76 11.17
C SER A 570 19.79 13.51 12.55
N GLY A 571 19.11 12.75 13.40
CA GLY A 571 19.47 12.48 14.79
C GLY A 571 20.77 11.68 14.92
N ARG A 572 21.37 11.68 16.10
CA ARG A 572 22.61 10.92 16.37
C ARG A 572 22.37 10.03 17.59
N LYS A 573 22.90 10.41 18.76
CA LYS A 573 22.75 9.63 20.00
C LYS A 573 21.30 9.46 20.43
N ASN A 574 20.43 10.44 20.15
CA ASN A 574 19.01 10.41 20.51
C ASN A 574 18.20 9.34 19.77
N VAL A 575 18.68 8.86 18.62
CA VAL A 575 18.01 7.85 17.77
C VAL A 575 18.85 6.59 17.55
N TRP A 576 19.88 6.41 18.37
CA TRP A 576 20.81 5.29 18.24
C TRP A 576 20.20 3.96 18.70
N ASP A 577 19.57 3.95 19.87
CA ASP A 577 18.99 2.74 20.47
C ASP A 577 17.55 2.49 19.99
N ILE A 578 17.03 1.28 20.23
CA ILE A 578 15.60 0.99 20.09
C ILE A 578 14.84 1.74 21.21
N PRO A 579 13.72 2.43 20.90
CA PRO A 579 12.92 3.10 21.92
C PRO A 579 12.20 2.08 22.81
N GLN A 580 11.88 2.47 24.05
CA GLN A 580 11.37 1.56 25.09
C GLN A 580 10.11 0.78 24.67
N GLU A 581 9.22 1.38 23.88
CA GLU A 581 7.99 0.73 23.40
C GLU A 581 8.26 -0.42 22.39
N LEU A 582 9.44 -0.44 21.76
CA LEU A 582 9.84 -1.45 20.77
C LEU A 582 10.94 -2.39 21.28
N ASP A 583 11.37 -2.27 22.54
CA ASP A 583 12.38 -3.15 23.15
C ASP A 583 11.75 -4.48 23.63
N ASP A 584 10.74 -4.95 22.90
CA ASP A 584 9.99 -6.20 23.13
C ASP A 584 10.70 -7.44 22.54
N LYS A 585 11.83 -7.23 21.86
CA LYS A 585 12.55 -8.22 21.05
C LYS A 585 11.72 -8.80 19.90
N GLU A 586 10.66 -8.15 19.46
CA GLU A 586 9.81 -8.58 18.33
C GLU A 586 9.93 -7.65 17.12
N THR A 587 10.61 -6.51 17.25
CA THR A 587 10.75 -5.51 16.19
C THR A 587 12.21 -5.27 15.79
N VAL A 588 12.51 -5.48 14.50
CA VAL A 588 13.77 -5.09 13.86
C VAL A 588 13.72 -3.59 13.56
N LEU A 589 14.66 -2.82 14.11
CA LEU A 589 14.82 -1.40 13.78
C LEU A 589 16.08 -1.21 12.95
N VAL A 590 15.92 -0.96 11.65
CA VAL A 590 17.04 -0.81 10.69
C VAL A 590 17.22 0.64 10.23
N SER A 591 18.47 1.11 10.21
CA SER A 591 18.85 2.48 9.86
C SER A 591 20.20 2.53 9.14
N GLY A 592 20.46 3.61 8.41
CA GLY A 592 21.76 3.97 7.83
C GLY A 592 22.46 5.06 8.66
N HIS A 593 22.86 6.16 8.02
CA HIS A 593 23.19 7.49 8.56
C HIS A 593 24.42 7.65 9.48
N HIS A 594 24.65 6.70 10.38
CA HIS A 594 25.50 6.91 11.56
C HIS A 594 27.01 6.79 11.28
N GLY A 595 27.42 6.54 10.04
CA GLY A 595 28.80 6.31 9.63
C GLY A 595 29.43 5.09 10.30
N LYS A 596 28.61 4.12 10.69
CA LYS A 596 29.01 2.87 11.33
C LYS A 596 28.22 1.68 10.80
N LEU A 597 28.89 0.53 10.75
CA LEU A 597 28.23 -0.76 10.75
C LEU A 597 28.11 -1.24 12.20
N HIS A 598 26.89 -1.39 12.69
CA HIS A 598 26.62 -1.82 14.06
C HIS A 598 25.38 -2.70 14.10
N MET A 599 25.48 -3.81 14.82
CA MET A 599 24.38 -4.75 15.04
C MET A 599 24.33 -5.07 16.52
N ASP A 600 23.20 -4.80 17.16
CA ASP A 600 22.94 -5.14 18.55
C ASP A 600 21.53 -5.73 18.66
N GLY A 601 21.44 -7.06 18.79
CA GLY A 601 20.17 -7.77 18.74
C GLY A 601 19.38 -7.45 17.47
N LEU A 602 18.23 -6.78 17.64
CA LEU A 602 17.33 -6.36 16.56
C LEU A 602 17.56 -4.90 16.09
N ARG A 603 18.53 -4.18 16.68
CA ARG A 603 18.97 -2.88 16.20
C ARG A 603 20.04 -3.06 15.13
N LEU A 604 19.72 -2.64 13.92
CA LEU A 604 20.61 -2.76 12.75
C LEU A 604 20.96 -1.36 12.24
N ILE A 605 22.23 -0.98 12.32
CA ILE A 605 22.74 0.29 11.77
C ILE A 605 23.74 -0.08 10.67
N ILE A 606 23.37 0.16 9.43
CA ILE A 606 24.06 -0.28 8.23
C ILE A 606 24.52 0.96 7.45
N ASP A 607 25.61 1.57 7.90
CA ASP A 607 26.26 2.67 7.18
C ASP A 607 27.78 2.60 7.39
N GLU A 608 28.40 1.55 6.87
CA GLU A 608 29.87 1.41 6.96
C GLU A 608 30.61 2.49 6.15
N GLY A 609 29.98 2.95 5.07
CA GLY A 609 30.55 3.89 4.12
C GLY A 609 30.65 5.29 4.69
N GLY A 610 29.58 5.78 5.31
CA GLY A 610 29.47 7.17 5.79
C GLY A 610 29.80 8.19 4.72
N GLY A 611 29.62 7.85 3.44
CA GLY A 611 30.00 8.68 2.28
C GLY A 611 31.50 8.99 2.14
N TYR A 612 32.37 8.24 2.80
CA TYR A 612 33.83 8.33 2.62
C TYR A 612 34.26 7.53 1.39
N PRO A 613 35.14 8.06 0.52
CA PRO A 613 35.52 7.40 -0.72
C PRO A 613 36.26 6.08 -0.49
N GLU A 614 37.04 5.97 0.59
CA GLU A 614 37.85 4.82 0.95
C GLU A 614 37.09 3.71 1.69
N LYS A 615 35.88 3.99 2.20
CA LYS A 615 35.10 3.01 2.97
C LYS A 615 34.11 2.25 2.10
N PRO A 616 33.80 0.99 2.42
CA PRO A 616 32.86 0.20 1.65
C PRO A 616 31.41 0.65 1.89
N VAL A 617 30.54 0.47 0.90
CA VAL A 617 29.09 0.47 1.10
C VAL A 617 28.69 -0.97 1.41
N ALA A 618 27.92 -1.14 2.48
CA ALA A 618 27.50 -2.44 2.98
C ALA A 618 25.98 -2.61 2.87
N ALA A 619 25.55 -3.85 2.69
CA ALA A 619 24.17 -4.28 2.86
C ALA A 619 24.12 -5.45 3.85
N ILE A 620 23.02 -5.54 4.59
CA ILE A 620 22.70 -6.71 5.41
C ILE A 620 21.62 -7.54 4.71
N VAL A 621 21.78 -8.87 4.73
CA VAL A 621 20.85 -9.83 4.13
C VAL A 621 20.18 -10.62 5.24
N LEU A 622 18.85 -10.53 5.34
CA LEU A 622 18.02 -11.31 6.25
C LEU A 622 17.46 -12.55 5.51
N PRO A 623 17.32 -13.70 6.19
CA PRO A 623 17.38 -13.86 7.65
C PRO A 623 18.79 -13.99 8.25
N SER A 624 19.82 -14.32 7.47
CA SER A 624 21.15 -14.73 7.97
C SER A 624 21.96 -13.62 8.65
N LYS A 625 21.53 -12.35 8.53
CA LYS A 625 22.27 -11.16 8.96
C LYS A 625 23.66 -11.06 8.32
N LYS A 626 23.86 -11.71 7.17
CA LYS A 626 25.13 -11.67 6.43
C LYS A 626 25.36 -10.26 5.89
N ILE A 627 26.56 -9.74 6.10
CA ILE A 627 26.99 -8.46 5.53
C ILE A 627 27.67 -8.71 4.19
N ILE A 628 27.20 -8.02 3.15
CA ILE A 628 27.79 -8.00 1.81
C ILE A 628 28.27 -6.58 1.52
N ARG A 629 29.45 -6.44 0.92
CA ARG A 629 30.07 -5.16 0.60
C ARG A 629 30.33 -5.00 -0.89
N ASP A 630 30.49 -3.77 -1.33
CA ASP A 630 30.98 -3.45 -2.68
C ASP A 630 32.41 -3.96 -2.93
N THR A 631 33.21 -4.10 -1.88
CA THR A 631 34.61 -4.56 -1.95
C THR A 631 34.77 -6.08 -1.91
N ASP A 632 33.69 -6.83 -1.73
CA ASP A 632 33.76 -8.29 -1.73
C ASP A 632 34.08 -8.80 -3.15
N ASN A 633 34.81 -9.91 -3.25
CA ASN A 633 35.04 -10.63 -4.51
C ASN A 633 34.28 -11.96 -4.47
N VAL A 634 32.95 -11.89 -4.53
CA VAL A 634 32.10 -13.09 -4.48
C VAL A 634 31.99 -13.67 -5.89
N SER A 635 32.66 -14.79 -6.14
CA SER A 635 32.41 -15.61 -7.33
C SER A 635 31.33 -16.64 -6.98
N SER A 636 30.27 -16.69 -7.79
CA SER A 636 29.18 -17.67 -7.69
C SER A 636 29.64 -19.08 -8.07
#